data_AF-A0A2V8G760-F1
#
_entry.id   AF-A0A2V8G760-F1
#
_cell.length_a   1.000
_cell.length_b   1.000
_cell.length_c   1.000
_cell.angle_alpha   90.00
_cell.angle_beta   90.00
_cell.angle_gamma   90.00
#
_symmetry.space_group_name_H-M   'P 1'
#
loop_
_entity.id
_entity.type
_entity.pdbx_description
1 polymer ?
#
loop_
_entity_poly.entity_id
_entity_poly.type
_entity_poly.pdbx_seq_one_letter_code
_entity_poly.pdbx_strand_id
1 'polypeptide(L)'
;MVAFVVLGESRPMRIAYQGEPGAYSEAAALTFAPAAEPLPCRTFEDVFNYDLLVEHELPIVGEVELKVEHCLLAYPGVALEDIRVVHSHPQALAQCERFLSSLTGVNLEAVYDTAGGAKLIREGELRNAAAIASRRAAEVFQLDVLREGIQDFDANITRFFAIARSSAVEGADKTSVVFALEGKEPGSLFKALSVFALRNINLTKLESRPIRGRPWEYMFYADIAVPRDVSRVARTIEPGADPGDAGGDGPMSTNNGSAFIVTPGPNRAGARSMLKAVGFTDDDLRRPLVGIANTWIEIGPCNYHLRDLAVHVKRGVREAGGTPMEFNTVSISDGITMGTPGMRASLVSREVIADSIELVARGNGFDAIVALVGCDKTIPGAVMALARLDVPGVVLYGGSIAPGHVDGRDVTIQDVYEAIGAHAAGAMDDKGLRRLEDGACPGAGACGGQFTANTMAAVCEFLGISAMGSASVPAVDPAKATVAYEVGKLAMTLQRGHVTPRRIITRQAIENAIAVVATTGGSTNAVLHLLAIAREAGIELDLDVFNTVSARVPLLADLKPSGRFVATDLHKAGGMRVLAKRLADAGVLHTSSPTVSGRTIGEEAALASEPPGQEVVRPLSDPIQTTGGLVILRGNLAHDGAVVKMGGHTRPTHRGPARVFDGEEAAFDAVGDGRIHAGDVVVIRYEGPRGGPGMREMLAVTAALVGAGLGESVALVTDGRFSGATRGLMVGHDAPEAAAGGPIAAVRDGDVITVDVTSRRLAVEITDTELRARLAAWQPPPPRFQTGVMAKYARLVSSAALGAVTG
;
A
#
# COMPACT_ATOMS: atom_id res chain seq x y z
N MET A 1 -7.05 6.14 -41.57
CA MET A 1 -7.13 4.75 -42.06
C MET A 1 -7.97 4.78 -43.32
N VAL A 2 -7.53 4.10 -44.37
CA VAL A 2 -8.28 4.01 -45.62
C VAL A 2 -8.45 2.53 -45.90
N ALA A 3 -9.68 2.10 -46.19
CA ALA A 3 -9.98 0.69 -46.43
C ALA A 3 -10.64 0.52 -47.80
N PHE A 4 -10.58 -0.70 -48.30
CA PHE A 4 -11.32 -1.14 -49.49
C PHE A 4 -12.04 -2.45 -49.20
N VAL A 5 -13.22 -2.64 -49.81
CA VAL A 5 -14.12 -3.76 -49.52
C VAL A 5 -14.10 -4.76 -50.66
N VAL A 6 -13.81 -6.03 -50.35
CA VAL A 6 -13.89 -7.14 -51.29
C VAL A 6 -15.35 -7.60 -51.40
N LEU A 7 -15.94 -7.53 -52.60
CA LEU A 7 -17.38 -7.75 -52.81
C LEU A 7 -17.74 -9.18 -53.26
N GLY A 8 -16.78 -10.03 -53.63
CA GLY A 8 -17.01 -11.43 -54.00
C GLY A 8 -15.74 -12.23 -54.32
N GLU A 9 -15.83 -13.57 -54.29
CA GLU A 9 -14.69 -14.50 -54.49
C GLU A 9 -14.61 -15.07 -55.93
N SER A 10 -15.58 -14.81 -56.79
CA SER A 10 -15.58 -15.26 -58.19
C SER A 10 -14.66 -14.41 -59.06
N ARG A 11 -14.04 -15.01 -60.10
CA ARG A 11 -13.20 -14.27 -61.06
C ARG A 11 -14.08 -13.63 -62.17
N PRO A 12 -13.91 -12.32 -62.48
CA PRO A 12 -13.01 -11.37 -61.83
C PRO A 12 -13.56 -10.87 -60.48
N MET A 13 -12.69 -10.84 -59.47
CA MET A 13 -12.99 -10.34 -58.12
C MET A 13 -13.28 -8.84 -58.17
N ARG A 14 -14.32 -8.38 -57.48
CA ARG A 14 -14.65 -6.94 -57.42
C ARG A 14 -14.22 -6.33 -56.10
N ILE A 15 -13.53 -5.18 -56.14
CA ILE A 15 -13.08 -4.45 -54.94
C ILE A 15 -13.58 -3.01 -54.99
N ALA A 16 -14.38 -2.62 -53.99
CA ALA A 16 -14.80 -1.23 -53.81
C ALA A 16 -13.75 -0.43 -53.04
N TYR A 17 -13.38 0.77 -53.50
CA TYR A 17 -12.38 1.62 -52.86
C TYR A 17 -12.88 3.06 -52.68
N GLN A 18 -12.33 3.76 -51.68
CA GLN A 18 -12.73 5.13 -51.35
C GLN A 18 -12.11 6.14 -52.30
N GLY A 19 -12.94 6.98 -52.93
CA GLY A 19 -12.50 8.09 -53.78
C GLY A 19 -12.66 7.80 -55.27
N GLU A 20 -12.17 8.72 -56.09
CA GLU A 20 -12.24 8.66 -57.55
C GLU A 20 -11.14 7.76 -58.15
N PRO A 21 -11.29 7.30 -59.40
CA PRO A 21 -10.24 6.62 -60.14
C PRO A 21 -8.89 7.37 -60.10
N GLY A 22 -7.81 6.65 -59.83
CA GLY A 22 -6.49 7.22 -59.55
C GLY A 22 -6.22 7.53 -58.07
N ALA A 23 -7.16 7.31 -57.15
CA ALA A 23 -6.91 7.43 -55.71
C ALA A 23 -5.87 6.40 -55.20
N TYR A 24 -5.19 6.72 -54.10
CA TYR A 24 -4.23 5.80 -53.49
C TYR A 24 -4.88 4.51 -52.96
N SER A 25 -6.16 4.58 -52.59
CA SER A 25 -7.00 3.42 -52.23
C SER A 25 -7.24 2.47 -53.40
N GLU A 26 -7.38 3.00 -54.63
CA GLU A 26 -7.43 2.19 -55.86
C GLU A 26 -6.09 1.49 -56.08
N ALA A 27 -4.98 2.22 -55.95
CA ALA A 27 -3.64 1.65 -56.09
C ALA A 27 -3.39 0.55 -55.05
N ALA A 28 -3.85 0.74 -53.80
CA ALA A 28 -3.78 -0.28 -52.77
C ALA A 28 -4.65 -1.50 -53.09
N ALA A 29 -5.88 -1.30 -53.58
CA ALA A 29 -6.77 -2.38 -54.00
C ALA A 29 -6.17 -3.23 -55.13
N LEU A 30 -5.56 -2.58 -56.13
CA LEU A 30 -4.88 -3.27 -57.24
C LEU A 30 -3.56 -3.92 -56.81
N THR A 31 -2.87 -3.38 -55.81
CA THR A 31 -1.69 -4.02 -55.22
C THR A 31 -2.10 -5.30 -54.47
N PHE A 32 -3.22 -5.26 -53.75
CA PHE A 32 -3.78 -6.40 -53.04
C PHE A 32 -4.25 -7.51 -54.00
N ALA A 33 -4.96 -7.13 -55.07
CA ALA A 33 -5.44 -8.08 -56.07
C ALA A 33 -5.30 -7.49 -57.49
N PRO A 34 -4.17 -7.75 -58.18
CA PRO A 34 -3.88 -7.15 -59.49
C PRO A 34 -4.89 -7.47 -60.61
N ALA A 35 -5.64 -8.56 -60.48
CA ALA A 35 -6.65 -9.00 -61.44
C ALA A 35 -8.09 -8.64 -61.05
N ALA A 36 -8.27 -7.84 -59.99
CA ALA A 36 -9.59 -7.41 -59.54
C ALA A 36 -10.14 -6.27 -60.41
N GLU A 37 -11.46 -6.18 -60.47
CA GLU A 37 -12.20 -5.04 -61.00
C GLU A 37 -12.37 -4.00 -59.88
N PRO A 38 -11.69 -2.83 -59.93
CA PRO A 38 -11.79 -1.80 -58.91
C PRO A 38 -13.03 -0.94 -59.15
N LEU A 39 -13.81 -0.70 -58.09
CA LEU A 39 -15.06 0.06 -58.12
C LEU A 39 -14.94 1.33 -57.28
N PRO A 40 -14.96 2.53 -57.89
CA PRO A 40 -14.86 3.79 -57.14
C PRO A 40 -16.11 4.06 -56.32
N CYS A 41 -15.92 4.49 -55.07
CA CYS A 41 -16.98 4.94 -54.18
C CYS A 41 -16.70 6.38 -53.72
N ARG A 42 -17.48 7.34 -54.25
CA ARG A 42 -17.27 8.79 -54.05
C ARG A 42 -17.38 9.22 -52.59
N THR A 43 -18.43 8.80 -51.92
CA THR A 43 -18.61 9.01 -50.50
C THR A 43 -18.84 7.64 -49.91
N PHE A 44 -17.86 7.15 -49.17
CA PHE A 44 -18.27 6.47 -47.96
C PHE A 44 -18.82 7.60 -47.10
N GLU A 45 -20.07 8.02 -47.24
CA GLU A 45 -20.68 8.91 -46.22
C GLU A 45 -20.56 8.23 -44.83
N ASP A 46 -20.47 6.90 -44.88
CA ASP A 46 -19.98 5.90 -43.94
C ASP A 46 -18.43 5.71 -43.91
N VAL A 47 -17.60 6.76 -44.00
CA VAL A 47 -16.10 6.64 -44.07
C VAL A 47 -15.69 5.67 -42.98
N PHE A 48 -15.21 4.48 -43.37
CA PHE A 48 -14.84 3.37 -42.48
C PHE A 48 -14.02 3.88 -41.30
N ASN A 49 -14.72 4.31 -40.26
CA ASN A 49 -14.12 4.68 -39.02
C ASN A 49 -13.79 3.35 -38.37
N TYR A 50 -12.72 3.34 -37.58
CA TYR A 50 -12.41 2.20 -36.74
C TYR A 50 -13.66 1.72 -35.96
N ASP A 51 -14.57 2.65 -35.65
CA ASP A 51 -15.87 2.41 -35.03
C ASP A 51 -16.82 1.51 -35.85
N LEU A 52 -16.77 1.52 -37.20
CA LEU A 52 -17.59 0.63 -38.03
C LEU A 52 -17.11 -0.83 -37.99
N LEU A 53 -15.81 -1.06 -37.72
CA LEU A 53 -15.29 -2.40 -37.43
C LEU A 53 -15.71 -2.91 -36.05
N VAL A 54 -16.13 -2.01 -35.16
CA VAL A 54 -16.74 -2.34 -33.86
C VAL A 54 -18.23 -2.59 -34.00
N GLU A 55 -18.93 -1.81 -34.84
CA GLU A 55 -20.38 -1.90 -35.07
C GLU A 55 -20.78 -3.05 -36.00
N HIS A 56 -19.90 -3.49 -36.90
CA HIS A 56 -20.19 -4.54 -37.89
C HIS A 56 -19.13 -5.65 -37.90
N GLU A 57 -19.56 -6.91 -38.03
CA GLU A 57 -18.68 -8.09 -38.12
C GLU A 57 -17.99 -8.18 -39.50
N LEU A 58 -17.00 -7.32 -39.73
CA LEU A 58 -16.25 -7.28 -40.99
C LEU A 58 -14.78 -7.65 -40.73
N PRO A 59 -14.33 -8.87 -41.10
CA PRO A 59 -12.93 -9.26 -40.96
C PRO A 59 -12.01 -8.41 -41.84
N ILE A 60 -10.87 -8.03 -41.26
CA ILE A 60 -9.70 -7.58 -42.01
C ILE A 60 -9.10 -8.81 -42.69
N VAL A 61 -9.12 -8.81 -44.02
CA VAL A 61 -8.65 -9.92 -44.85
C VAL A 61 -7.26 -9.70 -45.45
N GLY A 62 -6.69 -8.52 -45.21
CA GLY A 62 -5.33 -8.20 -45.62
C GLY A 62 -4.98 -6.75 -45.35
N GLU A 63 -3.70 -6.44 -45.51
CA GLU A 63 -3.17 -5.09 -45.41
C GLU A 63 -2.23 -4.79 -46.58
N VAL A 64 -2.23 -3.54 -47.02
CA VAL A 64 -1.29 -3.04 -48.01
C VAL A 64 -0.67 -1.76 -47.46
N GLU A 65 0.65 -1.74 -47.34
CA GLU A 65 1.40 -0.53 -47.08
C GLU A 65 1.84 0.07 -48.41
N LEU A 66 1.40 1.30 -48.67
CA LEU A 66 1.70 2.00 -49.91
C LEU A 66 2.43 3.30 -49.60
N LYS A 67 3.57 3.50 -50.28
CA LYS A 67 4.28 4.78 -50.25
C LYS A 67 3.46 5.82 -51.01
N VAL A 68 3.02 6.85 -50.29
CA VAL A 68 2.21 7.95 -50.81
C VAL A 68 3.15 9.05 -51.29
N GLU A 69 3.34 9.10 -52.61
CA GLU A 69 4.15 10.10 -53.28
C GLU A 69 3.25 11.13 -53.98
N HIS A 70 3.18 12.32 -53.41
CA HIS A 70 2.32 13.39 -53.89
C HIS A 70 2.93 14.05 -55.12
N CYS A 71 2.09 14.27 -56.12
CA CYS A 71 2.43 14.95 -57.37
C CYS A 71 1.56 16.20 -57.51
N LEU A 72 2.14 17.28 -58.04
CA LEU A 72 1.39 18.46 -58.47
C LEU A 72 0.97 18.27 -59.93
N LEU A 73 -0.33 18.18 -60.18
CA LEU A 73 -0.92 17.89 -61.48
C LEU A 73 -1.63 19.11 -62.05
N ALA A 74 -1.49 19.39 -63.33
CA ALA A 74 -2.17 20.50 -64.00
C ALA A 74 -2.72 20.08 -65.37
N TYR A 75 -3.62 20.90 -65.92
CA TYR A 75 -4.15 20.68 -67.26
C TYR A 75 -3.01 20.69 -68.31
N PRO A 76 -3.06 19.85 -69.37
CA PRO A 76 -1.96 19.75 -70.31
C PRO A 76 -1.48 21.09 -70.89
N GLY A 77 -0.16 21.29 -70.85
CA GLY A 77 0.53 22.49 -71.33
C GLY A 77 0.50 23.70 -70.39
N VAL A 78 -0.02 23.58 -69.17
CA VAL A 78 0.02 24.63 -68.14
C VAL A 78 1.37 24.63 -67.44
N ALA A 79 2.01 25.81 -67.28
CA ALA A 79 3.27 25.92 -66.55
C ALA A 79 3.04 26.15 -65.04
N LEU A 80 4.03 25.84 -64.21
CA LEU A 80 3.94 26.02 -62.75
C LEU A 80 3.66 27.49 -62.35
N GLU A 81 4.17 28.45 -63.12
CA GLU A 81 3.98 29.88 -62.90
C GLU A 81 2.55 30.38 -63.18
N ASP A 82 1.73 29.59 -63.87
CA ASP A 82 0.33 29.91 -64.19
C ASP A 82 -0.63 29.47 -63.08
N ILE A 83 -0.15 28.68 -62.11
CA ILE A 83 -0.98 28.15 -61.02
C ILE A 83 -1.29 29.26 -60.01
N ARG A 84 -2.57 29.39 -59.67
CA ARG A 84 -3.12 30.34 -58.69
C ARG A 84 -3.93 29.66 -57.60
N VAL A 85 -4.43 28.44 -57.85
CA VAL A 85 -5.18 27.65 -56.87
C VAL A 85 -4.68 26.20 -56.88
N VAL A 86 -4.54 25.59 -55.71
CA VAL A 86 -4.21 24.17 -55.57
C VAL A 86 -5.32 23.45 -54.81
N HIS A 87 -5.91 22.44 -55.45
CA HIS A 87 -6.97 21.61 -54.87
C HIS A 87 -6.42 20.28 -54.38
N SER A 88 -6.71 19.90 -53.13
CA SER A 88 -6.48 18.53 -52.67
C SER A 88 -7.22 18.22 -51.38
N HIS A 89 -7.14 16.98 -50.92
CA HIS A 89 -7.60 16.60 -49.60
C HIS A 89 -6.84 17.39 -48.51
N PRO A 90 -7.48 17.86 -47.42
CA PRO A 90 -6.82 18.63 -46.36
C PRO A 90 -5.53 18.01 -45.85
N GLN A 91 -5.52 16.68 -45.65
CA GLN A 91 -4.34 15.96 -45.20
C GLN A 91 -3.19 16.01 -46.23
N ALA A 92 -3.49 15.95 -47.53
CA ALA A 92 -2.47 15.99 -48.57
C ALA A 92 -1.87 17.40 -48.72
N LEU A 93 -2.70 18.45 -48.57
CA LEU A 93 -2.22 19.84 -48.49
C LEU A 93 -1.27 20.01 -47.31
N ALA A 94 -1.66 19.54 -46.12
CA ALA A 94 -0.83 19.60 -44.92
C ALA A 94 0.47 18.77 -45.03
N GLN A 95 0.47 17.70 -45.83
CA GLN A 95 1.66 16.88 -46.06
C GLN A 95 2.64 17.49 -47.07
N CYS A 96 2.29 18.57 -47.75
CA CYS A 96 3.12 19.22 -48.78
C CYS A 96 3.39 20.69 -48.44
N GLU A 97 3.32 21.05 -47.16
CA GLU A 97 3.33 22.44 -46.70
C GLU A 97 4.62 23.16 -47.12
N ARG A 98 5.79 22.51 -47.07
CA ARG A 98 7.07 23.15 -47.45
C ARG A 98 7.11 23.49 -48.93
N PHE A 99 6.66 22.58 -49.78
CA PHE A 99 6.59 22.82 -51.21
C PHE A 99 5.55 23.91 -51.53
N LEU A 100 4.35 23.80 -50.95
CA LEU A 100 3.28 24.77 -51.18
C LEU A 100 3.66 26.19 -50.71
N SER A 101 4.36 26.30 -49.58
CA SER A 101 4.88 27.58 -49.07
C SER A 101 5.93 28.21 -49.98
N SER A 102 6.56 27.44 -50.87
CA SER A 102 7.49 27.98 -51.87
C SER A 102 6.78 28.62 -53.07
N LEU A 103 5.49 28.34 -53.26
CA LEU A 103 4.68 28.92 -54.32
C LEU A 103 4.12 30.27 -53.87
N THR A 104 4.44 31.34 -54.60
CA THR A 104 3.99 32.70 -54.25
C THR A 104 2.64 32.98 -54.91
N GLY A 105 1.66 33.45 -54.13
CA GLY A 105 0.36 33.87 -54.67
C GLY A 105 -0.59 32.74 -55.06
N VAL A 106 -0.43 31.56 -54.44
CA VAL A 106 -1.28 30.39 -54.66
C VAL A 106 -2.23 30.19 -53.47
N ASN A 107 -3.52 30.04 -53.74
CA ASN A 107 -4.53 29.70 -52.74
C ASN A 107 -4.70 28.18 -52.63
N LEU A 108 -4.91 27.68 -51.41
CA LEU A 108 -5.14 26.26 -51.14
C LEU A 108 -6.62 26.02 -50.90
N GLU A 109 -7.22 25.11 -51.66
CA GLU A 109 -8.63 24.77 -51.54
C GLU A 109 -8.80 23.28 -51.24
N ALA A 110 -9.47 22.99 -50.13
CA ALA A 110 -9.74 21.64 -49.71
C ALA A 110 -10.87 21.01 -50.55
N VAL A 111 -10.61 19.82 -51.09
CA VAL A 111 -11.60 18.96 -51.75
C VAL A 111 -11.70 17.62 -51.02
N TYR A 112 -12.77 16.86 -51.29
CA TYR A 112 -13.09 15.63 -50.55
C TYR A 112 -12.07 14.50 -50.74
N ASP A 113 -11.38 14.41 -51.88
CA ASP A 113 -10.32 13.43 -52.10
C ASP A 113 -9.28 13.93 -53.11
N THR A 114 -8.08 13.35 -53.05
CA THR A 114 -6.95 13.78 -53.89
C THR A 114 -7.18 13.56 -55.38
N ALA A 115 -7.83 12.46 -55.78
CA ALA A 115 -8.10 12.16 -57.18
C ALA A 115 -9.29 12.99 -57.71
N GLY A 116 -10.26 13.31 -56.85
CA GLY A 116 -11.31 14.28 -57.10
C GLY A 116 -10.77 15.67 -57.41
N GLY A 117 -9.66 16.08 -56.78
CA GLY A 117 -8.92 17.28 -57.16
C GLY A 117 -8.42 17.23 -58.61
N ALA A 118 -7.78 16.13 -59.01
CA ALA A 118 -7.30 15.93 -60.38
C ALA A 118 -8.47 15.91 -61.39
N LYS A 119 -9.55 15.21 -61.06
CA LYS A 119 -10.78 15.20 -61.86
C LYS A 119 -11.36 16.60 -62.04
N LEU A 120 -11.40 17.41 -60.99
CA LEU A 120 -11.89 18.79 -61.04
C LEU A 120 -11.05 19.66 -61.99
N ILE A 121 -9.73 19.49 -62.00
CA ILE A 121 -8.86 20.17 -62.99
C ILE A 121 -9.23 19.75 -64.41
N ARG A 122 -9.44 18.45 -64.64
CA ARG A 122 -9.74 17.91 -65.98
C ARG A 122 -11.13 18.30 -66.48
N GLU A 123 -12.17 18.05 -65.70
CA GLU A 123 -13.57 18.30 -66.08
C GLU A 123 -13.87 19.81 -66.19
N GLY A 124 -13.25 20.63 -65.33
CA GLY A 124 -13.39 22.08 -65.38
C GLY A 124 -12.46 22.77 -66.40
N GLU A 125 -11.58 22.01 -67.08
CA GLU A 125 -10.51 22.52 -67.94
C GLU A 125 -9.71 23.67 -67.29
N LEU A 126 -9.42 23.53 -65.99
CA LEU A 126 -8.90 24.62 -65.18
C LEU A 126 -7.42 24.85 -65.50
N ARG A 127 -7.14 25.92 -66.26
CA ARG A 127 -5.77 26.28 -66.70
C ARG A 127 -4.98 27.11 -65.69
N ASN A 128 -5.63 27.63 -64.64
CA ASN A 128 -5.01 28.42 -63.58
C ASN A 128 -4.95 27.65 -62.23
N ALA A 129 -5.27 26.36 -62.23
CA ALA A 129 -5.33 25.55 -61.02
C ALA A 129 -4.55 24.24 -61.20
N ALA A 130 -4.07 23.71 -60.08
CA ALA A 130 -3.43 22.41 -60.01
C ALA A 130 -4.08 21.55 -58.93
N ALA A 131 -3.85 20.24 -58.96
CA ALA A 131 -4.25 19.33 -57.93
C ALA A 131 -3.06 18.59 -57.33
N ILE A 132 -3.07 18.39 -56.01
CA ILE A 132 -2.14 17.43 -55.40
C ILE A 132 -2.80 16.05 -55.39
N ALA A 133 -2.23 15.12 -56.14
CA ALA A 133 -2.75 13.76 -56.27
C ALA A 133 -1.66 12.73 -56.57
N SER A 134 -2.04 11.48 -56.77
CA SER A 134 -1.12 10.42 -57.18
C SER A 134 -0.70 10.59 -58.65
N ARG A 135 0.46 10.04 -59.03
CA ARG A 135 0.86 9.94 -60.44
C ARG A 135 -0.18 9.21 -61.31
N ARG A 136 -0.81 8.19 -60.75
CA ARG A 136 -1.87 7.43 -61.43
C ARG A 136 -3.08 8.32 -61.76
N ALA A 137 -3.44 9.25 -60.89
CA ALA A 137 -4.50 10.21 -61.19
C ALA A 137 -4.15 11.09 -62.40
N ALA A 138 -2.88 11.41 -62.62
CA ALA A 138 -2.43 12.12 -63.82
C ALA A 138 -2.68 11.30 -65.09
N GLU A 139 -2.37 10.00 -65.06
CA GLU A 139 -2.62 9.08 -66.18
C GLU A 139 -4.11 8.93 -66.47
N VAL A 140 -4.91 8.70 -65.42
CA VAL A 140 -6.36 8.49 -65.50
C VAL A 140 -7.07 9.72 -66.07
N PHE A 141 -6.71 10.91 -65.60
CA PHE A 141 -7.35 12.16 -66.01
C PHE A 141 -6.60 12.89 -67.13
N GLN A 142 -5.54 12.28 -67.69
CA GLN A 142 -4.71 12.84 -68.76
C GLN A 142 -4.20 14.25 -68.44
N LEU A 143 -3.57 14.40 -67.27
CA LEU A 143 -2.98 15.64 -66.77
C LEU A 143 -1.46 15.59 -66.84
N ASP A 144 -0.84 16.76 -66.91
CA ASP A 144 0.62 16.89 -66.85
C ASP A 144 1.06 16.89 -65.38
N VAL A 145 2.14 16.15 -65.11
CA VAL A 145 2.81 16.16 -63.80
C VAL A 145 3.84 17.29 -63.80
N LEU A 146 3.57 18.37 -63.06
CA LEU A 146 4.48 19.51 -62.97
C LEU A 146 5.65 19.22 -62.03
N ARG A 147 5.37 18.54 -60.91
CA ARG A 147 6.34 18.16 -59.88
C ARG A 147 5.93 16.87 -59.20
N GLU A 148 6.93 16.08 -58.84
CA GLU A 148 6.79 14.81 -58.12
C GLU A 148 7.50 14.89 -56.78
N GLY A 149 7.10 14.04 -55.84
CA GLY A 149 7.73 13.96 -54.53
C GLY A 149 7.61 15.26 -53.73
N ILE A 150 6.46 15.94 -53.82
CA ILE A 150 6.26 17.25 -53.16
C ILE A 150 5.90 17.14 -51.67
N GLN A 151 5.72 15.92 -51.17
CA GLN A 151 5.49 15.69 -49.75
C GLN A 151 6.69 16.10 -48.89
N ASP A 152 6.43 16.57 -47.68
CA ASP A 152 7.45 17.06 -46.74
C ASP A 152 8.33 15.94 -46.15
N PHE A 153 7.84 14.69 -46.20
CA PHE A 153 8.52 13.52 -45.64
C PHE A 153 8.60 12.40 -46.67
N ASP A 154 9.82 11.96 -47.00
CA ASP A 154 10.04 10.90 -47.99
C ASP A 154 9.54 9.51 -47.55
N ALA A 155 9.40 9.30 -46.24
CA ALA A 155 8.83 8.10 -45.63
C ALA A 155 7.31 8.21 -45.44
N ASN A 156 6.59 8.88 -46.35
CA ASN A 156 5.13 8.99 -46.31
C ASN A 156 4.49 7.66 -46.72
N ILE A 157 4.24 6.78 -45.76
CA ILE A 157 3.62 5.47 -45.99
C ILE A 157 2.20 5.50 -45.40
N THR A 158 1.23 5.06 -46.18
CA THR A 158 -0.15 4.84 -45.70
C THR A 158 -0.48 3.36 -45.74
N ARG A 159 -1.03 2.87 -44.64
CA ARG A 159 -1.55 1.51 -44.51
C ARG A 159 -3.03 1.47 -44.87
N PHE A 160 -3.37 0.51 -45.73
CA PHE A 160 -4.72 0.26 -46.22
C PHE A 160 -5.18 -1.12 -45.76
N PHE A 161 -6.43 -1.23 -45.29
CA PHE A 161 -7.03 -2.52 -44.95
C PHE A 161 -7.94 -3.03 -46.06
N ALA A 162 -7.77 -4.30 -46.41
CA ALA A 162 -8.74 -5.06 -47.17
C ALA A 162 -9.75 -5.65 -46.18
N ILE A 163 -11.04 -5.40 -46.37
CA ILE A 163 -12.11 -5.96 -45.55
C ILE A 163 -13.11 -6.74 -46.42
N ALA A 164 -13.71 -7.80 -45.90
CA ALA A 164 -14.66 -8.64 -46.62
C ALA A 164 -15.84 -9.07 -45.73
N ARG A 165 -16.92 -9.58 -46.35
CA ARG A 165 -18.10 -10.07 -45.61
C ARG A 165 -17.98 -11.48 -45.05
N SER A 166 -17.12 -12.32 -45.62
CA SER A 166 -16.91 -13.69 -45.14
C SER A 166 -15.58 -14.25 -45.63
N SER A 167 -14.60 -14.34 -44.73
CA SER A 167 -13.47 -15.28 -44.78
C SER A 167 -12.59 -15.07 -43.53
N ALA A 168 -12.11 -16.17 -42.95
CA ALA A 168 -10.94 -16.12 -42.08
C ALA A 168 -9.71 -16.20 -42.98
N VAL A 169 -8.77 -15.28 -42.83
CA VAL A 169 -7.52 -15.35 -43.59
C VAL A 169 -6.70 -16.52 -43.05
N GLU A 170 -6.53 -17.54 -43.87
CA GLU A 170 -5.60 -18.62 -43.58
C GLU A 170 -4.18 -18.05 -43.57
N GLY A 171 -3.47 -18.15 -42.45
CA GLY A 171 -2.11 -17.61 -42.30
C GLY A 171 -2.01 -16.15 -41.82
N ALA A 172 -3.06 -15.55 -41.24
CA ALA A 172 -2.97 -14.23 -40.60
C ALA A 172 -1.87 -14.21 -39.52
N ASP A 173 -1.04 -13.17 -39.48
CA ASP A 173 0.06 -13.00 -38.51
C ASP A 173 -0.20 -11.89 -37.47
N LYS A 174 -1.29 -11.13 -37.64
CA LYS A 174 -1.70 -10.02 -36.77
C LYS A 174 -3.19 -10.12 -36.41
N THR A 175 -3.54 -9.56 -35.24
CA THR A 175 -4.92 -9.36 -34.81
C THR A 175 -5.12 -7.93 -34.32
N SER A 176 -6.22 -7.30 -34.74
CA SER A 176 -6.65 -5.99 -34.22
C SER A 176 -7.68 -6.17 -33.11
N VAL A 177 -7.50 -5.47 -31.99
CA VAL A 177 -8.39 -5.49 -30.82
C VAL A 177 -8.80 -4.07 -30.43
N VAL A 178 -10.00 -3.94 -29.86
CA VAL A 178 -10.55 -2.66 -29.40
C VAL A 178 -10.94 -2.80 -27.93
N PHE A 179 -10.51 -1.88 -27.08
CA PHE A 179 -10.85 -1.89 -25.66
C PHE A 179 -11.05 -0.47 -25.11
N ALA A 180 -11.87 -0.33 -24.06
CA ALA A 180 -12.02 0.91 -23.30
C ALA A 180 -11.52 0.70 -21.86
N LEU A 181 -11.17 1.78 -21.17
CA LEU A 181 -10.74 1.72 -19.78
C LEU A 181 -11.93 1.93 -18.84
N GLU A 182 -12.14 1.03 -17.89
CA GLU A 182 -13.09 1.24 -16.80
C GLU A 182 -12.40 2.01 -15.66
N GLY A 183 -12.89 3.22 -15.36
CA GLY A 183 -12.45 4.03 -14.22
C GLY A 183 -11.27 4.97 -14.49
N LYS A 184 -11.23 6.08 -13.73
CA LYS A 184 -10.22 7.16 -13.81
C LYS A 184 -9.10 6.98 -12.77
N GLU A 185 -8.64 5.74 -12.57
CA GLU A 185 -7.54 5.48 -11.64
C GLU A 185 -6.18 5.88 -12.23
N PRO A 186 -5.21 6.31 -11.40
CA PRO A 186 -3.83 6.45 -11.83
C PRO A 186 -3.31 5.14 -12.43
N GLY A 187 -2.83 5.21 -13.68
CA GLY A 187 -2.19 4.09 -14.37
C GLY A 187 -3.13 3.10 -15.06
N SER A 188 -4.44 3.37 -15.22
CA SER A 188 -5.37 2.44 -15.90
C SER A 188 -4.89 1.99 -17.29
N LEU A 189 -4.35 2.90 -18.10
CA LEU A 189 -3.81 2.53 -19.42
C LEU A 189 -2.56 1.65 -19.29
N PHE A 190 -1.68 1.92 -18.33
CA PHE A 190 -0.51 1.07 -18.06
C PHE A 190 -0.93 -0.34 -17.66
N LYS A 191 -1.91 -0.47 -16.76
CA LYS A 191 -2.46 -1.77 -16.34
C LYS A 191 -3.01 -2.53 -17.55
N ALA A 192 -3.81 -1.89 -18.39
CA ALA A 192 -4.37 -2.52 -19.60
C ALA A 192 -3.29 -2.98 -20.59
N LEU A 193 -2.26 -2.15 -20.84
CA LEU A 193 -1.18 -2.50 -21.77
C LEU A 193 -0.20 -3.54 -21.21
N SER A 194 -0.05 -3.62 -19.87
CA SER A 194 0.88 -4.55 -19.21
C SER A 194 0.57 -6.02 -19.55
N VAL A 195 -0.70 -6.34 -19.82
CA VAL A 195 -1.15 -7.69 -20.21
C VAL A 195 -0.43 -8.21 -21.45
N PHE A 196 -0.18 -7.35 -22.44
CA PHE A 196 0.53 -7.74 -23.67
C PHE A 196 2.00 -8.06 -23.38
N ALA A 197 2.67 -7.19 -22.61
CA ALA A 197 4.07 -7.37 -22.22
C ALA A 197 4.27 -8.64 -21.37
N LEU A 198 3.41 -8.87 -20.38
CA LEU A 198 3.45 -10.06 -19.52
C LEU A 198 3.24 -11.38 -20.28
N ARG A 199 2.58 -11.33 -21.44
CA ARG A 199 2.31 -12.49 -22.30
C ARG A 199 3.26 -12.59 -23.50
N ASN A 200 4.29 -11.75 -23.56
CA ASN A 200 5.24 -11.65 -24.68
C ASN A 200 4.53 -11.43 -26.04
N ILE A 201 3.45 -10.66 -26.02
CA ILE A 201 2.68 -10.27 -27.21
C ILE A 201 3.20 -8.91 -27.67
N ASN A 202 3.74 -8.86 -28.89
CA ASN A 202 4.21 -7.62 -29.46
C ASN A 202 3.03 -6.74 -29.90
N LEU A 203 2.98 -5.52 -29.39
CA LEU A 203 2.04 -4.49 -29.80
C LEU A 203 2.66 -3.67 -30.93
N THR A 204 2.10 -3.77 -32.11
CA THR A 204 2.59 -3.09 -33.32
C THR A 204 1.91 -1.75 -33.57
N LYS A 205 0.75 -1.51 -32.96
CA LYS A 205 0.01 -0.24 -33.02
C LYS A 205 -0.80 -0.02 -31.75
N LEU A 206 -0.89 1.22 -31.30
CA LEU A 206 -1.87 1.69 -30.31
C LEU A 206 -2.40 3.07 -30.72
N GLU A 207 -3.72 3.20 -30.84
CA GLU A 207 -4.39 4.46 -31.20
C GLU A 207 -5.59 4.71 -30.28
N SER A 208 -5.70 5.90 -29.70
CA SER A 208 -6.83 6.28 -28.84
C SER A 208 -7.86 7.12 -29.59
N ARG A 209 -9.15 6.88 -29.35
CA ARG A 209 -10.27 7.67 -29.87
C ARG A 209 -11.23 8.07 -28.75
N PRO A 210 -11.70 9.33 -28.70
CA PRO A 210 -12.74 9.74 -27.74
C PRO A 210 -14.03 8.96 -27.96
N ILE A 211 -14.68 8.54 -26.89
CA ILE A 211 -15.98 7.84 -26.96
C ILE A 211 -17.10 8.88 -27.12
N ARG A 212 -17.92 8.77 -28.16
CA ARG A 212 -19.05 9.69 -28.42
C ARG A 212 -20.01 9.68 -27.22
N GLY A 213 -20.37 10.86 -26.73
CA GLY A 213 -21.28 11.02 -25.59
C GLY A 213 -20.63 10.83 -24.21
N ARG A 214 -19.33 10.52 -24.12
CA ARG A 214 -18.59 10.34 -22.86
C ARG A 214 -17.33 11.22 -22.81
N PRO A 215 -17.44 12.46 -22.29
CA PRO A 215 -16.31 13.38 -22.24
C PRO A 215 -15.12 12.79 -21.46
N TRP A 216 -13.93 12.88 -22.06
CA TRP A 216 -12.67 12.42 -21.47
C TRP A 216 -12.53 10.90 -21.27
N GLU A 217 -13.43 10.12 -21.88
CA GLU A 217 -13.27 8.67 -22.00
C GLU A 217 -12.81 8.32 -23.41
N TYR A 218 -11.91 7.35 -23.48
CA TYR A 218 -11.25 6.94 -24.72
C TYR A 218 -11.35 5.43 -24.90
N MET A 219 -11.60 5.02 -26.14
CA MET A 219 -11.38 3.66 -26.62
C MET A 219 -10.02 3.57 -27.30
N PHE A 220 -9.40 2.40 -27.24
CA PHE A 220 -8.07 2.12 -27.73
C PHE A 220 -8.13 1.01 -28.77
N TYR A 221 -7.55 1.28 -29.94
CA TYR A 221 -7.37 0.36 -31.05
C TYR A 221 -5.93 -0.14 -31.04
N ALA A 222 -5.74 -1.45 -30.94
CA ALA A 222 -4.45 -2.08 -30.79
C ALA A 222 -4.24 -3.19 -31.82
N ASP A 223 -3.09 -3.20 -32.51
CA ASP A 223 -2.69 -4.30 -33.39
C ASP A 223 -1.60 -5.13 -32.71
N ILE A 224 -1.83 -6.42 -32.56
CA ILE A 224 -0.91 -7.38 -31.94
C ILE A 224 -0.41 -8.40 -32.96
N ALA A 225 0.85 -8.77 -32.89
CA ALA A 225 1.48 -9.74 -33.80
C ALA A 225 1.14 -11.20 -33.41
N VAL A 226 -0.14 -11.56 -33.45
CA VAL A 226 -0.66 -12.92 -33.16
C VAL A 226 -1.81 -13.26 -34.13
N PRO A 227 -1.87 -14.48 -34.70
CA PRO A 227 -3.01 -14.93 -35.53
C PRO A 227 -4.34 -15.04 -34.77
N ARG A 228 -5.46 -14.79 -35.46
CA ARG A 228 -6.83 -14.81 -34.90
C ARG A 228 -7.25 -16.17 -34.32
N ASP A 229 -6.76 -17.28 -34.89
CA ASP A 229 -7.16 -18.65 -34.52
C ASP A 229 -6.31 -19.26 -33.39
N VAL A 230 -5.40 -18.49 -32.81
CA VAL A 230 -4.73 -18.92 -31.59
C VAL A 230 -5.64 -18.54 -30.42
N SER A 231 -6.08 -19.54 -29.67
CA SER A 231 -6.82 -19.46 -28.39
C SER A 231 -6.20 -18.54 -27.32
N ARG A 232 -5.09 -17.85 -27.63
CA ARG A 232 -4.46 -16.77 -26.88
C ARG A 232 -5.22 -15.45 -26.98
N VAL A 233 -5.69 -15.01 -28.16
CA VAL A 233 -6.26 -13.65 -28.31
C VAL A 233 -7.59 -13.51 -27.58
N ALA A 234 -8.49 -14.50 -27.67
CA ALA A 234 -9.75 -14.50 -26.94
C ALA A 234 -9.56 -14.48 -25.40
N ARG A 235 -8.49 -15.14 -24.90
CA ARG A 235 -8.10 -15.12 -23.47
C ARG A 235 -7.34 -13.87 -23.03
N THR A 236 -7.02 -12.95 -23.95
CA THR A 236 -6.24 -11.74 -23.64
C THR A 236 -7.13 -10.57 -23.20
N ILE A 237 -8.45 -10.63 -23.45
CA ILE A 237 -9.38 -9.49 -23.28
C ILE A 237 -10.41 -9.72 -22.16
N GLU A 238 -10.56 -10.95 -21.64
CA GLU A 238 -11.40 -11.18 -20.46
C GLU A 238 -10.67 -10.84 -19.16
N PRO A 239 -11.25 -10.02 -18.27
CA PRO A 239 -10.72 -9.85 -16.92
C PRO A 239 -10.79 -11.19 -16.18
N GLY A 240 -9.66 -11.90 -16.11
CA GLY A 240 -9.53 -13.15 -15.35
C GLY A 240 -9.28 -14.43 -16.16
N ALA A 241 -9.05 -14.38 -17.47
CA ALA A 241 -8.74 -15.60 -18.24
C ALA A 241 -7.26 -16.04 -18.11
N ASP A 242 -7.08 -17.29 -17.67
CA ASP A 242 -5.82 -17.97 -17.35
C ASP A 242 -5.09 -18.46 -18.64
N PRO A 243 -3.76 -18.29 -18.80
CA PRO A 243 -3.05 -18.59 -20.06
C PRO A 243 -2.83 -20.09 -20.34
N GLY A 244 -3.24 -20.99 -19.45
CA GLY A 244 -2.84 -22.40 -19.47
C GLY A 244 -3.88 -23.37 -20.02
N ASP A 245 -4.10 -23.40 -21.34
CA ASP A 245 -4.63 -24.62 -21.97
C ASP A 245 -4.22 -24.73 -23.45
N ALA A 246 -3.11 -25.42 -23.69
CA ALA A 246 -2.77 -26.11 -24.93
C ALA A 246 -1.88 -27.29 -24.52
N GLY A 247 -2.47 -28.49 -24.53
CA GLY A 247 -2.03 -29.64 -23.73
C GLY A 247 -0.72 -30.33 -24.15
N GLY A 248 -0.16 -31.09 -23.19
CA GLY A 248 0.84 -32.13 -23.41
C GLY A 248 1.79 -32.38 -22.23
N ASP A 249 1.36 -33.22 -21.28
CA ASP A 249 2.09 -33.97 -20.22
C ASP A 249 2.71 -33.29 -18.97
N GLY A 250 2.05 -33.50 -17.83
CA GLY A 250 2.64 -33.59 -16.46
C GLY A 250 2.43 -32.37 -15.54
N PRO A 251 1.89 -32.52 -14.30
CA PRO A 251 1.28 -31.42 -13.56
C PRO A 251 2.34 -30.52 -12.90
N MET A 252 2.43 -29.27 -13.36
CA MET A 252 3.07 -28.19 -12.62
C MET A 252 2.03 -27.10 -12.36
N SER A 253 1.64 -27.01 -11.09
CA SER A 253 0.79 -25.97 -10.50
C SER A 253 1.28 -24.57 -10.88
N THR A 254 0.44 -23.76 -11.53
CA THR A 254 0.71 -22.35 -11.83
C THR A 254 -0.16 -21.46 -10.95
N ASN A 255 0.45 -20.97 -9.86
CA ASN A 255 -0.13 -20.10 -8.84
C ASN A 255 0.30 -18.65 -9.12
N ASN A 256 -0.65 -17.71 -9.18
CA ASN A 256 -0.50 -16.29 -9.51
C ASN A 256 -0.07 -15.45 -8.27
N GLY A 257 1.20 -15.55 -7.85
CA GLY A 257 1.77 -14.73 -6.77
C GLY A 257 3.29 -14.73 -6.88
N SER A 258 3.90 -13.54 -6.95
CA SER A 258 5.35 -13.30 -7.13
C SER A 258 6.10 -14.37 -7.93
N ALA A 259 5.81 -14.45 -9.23
CA ALA A 259 6.56 -15.31 -10.14
C ALA A 259 8.08 -15.21 -9.85
N PHE A 260 8.69 -16.26 -9.32
CA PHE A 260 9.62 -17.08 -10.08
C PHE A 260 10.62 -16.29 -10.96
N ILE A 261 11.15 -15.15 -10.50
CA ILE A 261 12.20 -14.41 -11.23
C ILE A 261 13.58 -14.92 -10.79
N VAL A 262 13.71 -15.36 -9.54
CA VAL A 262 15.02 -15.71 -8.98
C VAL A 262 15.50 -17.08 -9.46
N THR A 263 14.62 -18.08 -9.55
CA THR A 263 15.02 -19.49 -9.74
C THR A 263 14.83 -20.05 -11.17
N PRO A 264 13.78 -19.77 -11.96
CA PRO A 264 13.56 -20.46 -13.23
C PRO A 264 14.30 -19.87 -14.42
N GLY A 265 14.46 -20.69 -15.45
CA GLY A 265 15.09 -20.31 -16.71
C GLY A 265 16.62 -20.41 -16.72
N PRO A 266 17.24 -20.57 -17.89
CA PRO A 266 18.69 -20.72 -18.03
C PRO A 266 19.45 -19.49 -17.51
N ASN A 267 18.92 -18.28 -17.75
CA ASN A 267 19.52 -17.01 -17.35
C ASN A 267 19.63 -16.82 -15.82
N ARG A 268 19.00 -17.70 -15.02
CA ARG A 268 19.06 -17.69 -13.56
C ARG A 268 20.01 -18.74 -12.96
N ALA A 269 20.82 -19.42 -13.78
CA ALA A 269 21.78 -20.41 -13.31
C ALA A 269 22.75 -19.86 -12.24
N GLY A 270 23.18 -18.60 -12.35
CA GLY A 270 24.02 -17.95 -11.34
C GLY A 270 23.35 -17.84 -9.97
N ALA A 271 22.08 -17.42 -9.93
CA ALA A 271 21.31 -17.33 -8.68
C ALA A 271 21.11 -18.72 -8.06
N ARG A 272 20.72 -19.73 -8.86
CA ARG A 272 20.59 -21.11 -8.38
C ARG A 272 21.90 -21.67 -7.86
N SER A 273 23.04 -21.36 -8.48
CA SER A 273 24.36 -21.80 -8.00
C SER A 273 24.67 -21.27 -6.60
N MET A 274 24.35 -20.00 -6.33
CA MET A 274 24.53 -19.40 -5.00
C MET A 274 23.60 -20.03 -3.96
N LEU A 275 22.33 -20.29 -4.32
CA LEU A 275 21.37 -20.94 -3.44
C LEU A 275 21.75 -22.41 -3.16
N LYS A 276 22.27 -23.12 -4.16
CA LYS A 276 22.82 -24.48 -3.97
C LYS A 276 24.00 -24.51 -3.01
N ALA A 277 24.84 -23.48 -3.01
CA ALA A 277 25.98 -23.37 -2.10
C ALA A 277 25.57 -23.27 -0.62
N VAL A 278 24.34 -22.80 -0.32
CA VAL A 278 23.78 -22.77 1.04
C VAL A 278 22.86 -23.96 1.34
N GLY A 279 22.84 -24.98 0.47
CA GLY A 279 22.22 -26.27 0.73
C GLY A 279 20.87 -26.51 0.04
N PHE A 280 20.38 -25.62 -0.82
CA PHE A 280 19.15 -25.86 -1.57
C PHE A 280 19.36 -26.81 -2.75
N THR A 281 18.44 -27.74 -2.97
CA THR A 281 18.43 -28.66 -4.11
C THR A 281 17.64 -28.09 -5.29
N ASP A 282 17.70 -28.73 -6.45
CA ASP A 282 16.84 -28.35 -7.58
C ASP A 282 15.35 -28.52 -7.27
N ASP A 283 14.99 -29.49 -6.41
CA ASP A 283 13.61 -29.69 -5.99
C ASP A 283 13.12 -28.56 -5.08
N ASP A 284 13.97 -28.14 -4.12
CA ASP A 284 13.66 -27.00 -3.26
C ASP A 284 13.43 -25.72 -4.08
N LEU A 285 14.24 -25.48 -5.11
CA LEU A 285 14.18 -24.25 -5.91
C LEU A 285 13.05 -24.24 -6.95
N ARG A 286 12.33 -25.36 -7.13
CA ARG A 286 11.09 -25.43 -7.93
C ARG A 286 9.84 -25.13 -7.12
N ARG A 287 9.90 -25.27 -5.79
CA ARG A 287 8.78 -25.01 -4.88
C ARG A 287 8.67 -23.52 -4.55
N PRO A 288 7.50 -23.06 -4.06
CA PRO A 288 7.35 -21.68 -3.60
C PRO A 288 8.37 -21.33 -2.50
N LEU A 289 9.04 -20.20 -2.64
CA LEU A 289 10.00 -19.69 -1.68
C LEU A 289 9.28 -18.91 -0.58
N VAL A 290 9.46 -19.30 0.68
CA VAL A 290 8.82 -18.65 1.83
C VAL A 290 9.85 -17.94 2.68
N GLY A 291 9.78 -16.62 2.75
CA GLY A 291 10.62 -15.81 3.62
C GLY A 291 10.21 -15.99 5.09
N ILE A 292 11.12 -16.43 5.94
CA ILE A 292 10.92 -16.42 7.40
C ILE A 292 11.62 -15.19 7.95
N ALA A 293 10.87 -14.10 8.10
CA ALA A 293 11.37 -12.83 8.59
C ALA A 293 11.47 -12.89 10.12
N ASN A 294 12.67 -13.19 10.63
CA ASN A 294 12.94 -13.37 12.04
C ASN A 294 13.41 -12.06 12.70
N THR A 295 12.98 -11.80 13.92
CA THR A 295 13.42 -10.66 14.75
C THR A 295 14.23 -11.13 15.96
N TRP A 296 14.78 -12.35 15.89
CA TRP A 296 15.60 -12.94 16.93
C TRP A 296 16.84 -12.09 17.22
N ILE A 297 17.14 -11.92 18.51
CA ILE A 297 18.34 -11.24 19.01
C ILE A 297 18.58 -11.63 20.48
N GLU A 298 19.83 -11.56 20.94
CA GLU A 298 20.24 -11.91 22.32
C GLU A 298 20.23 -10.71 23.28
N ILE A 299 19.89 -9.51 22.81
CA ILE A 299 19.93 -8.29 23.64
C ILE A 299 18.75 -8.14 24.61
N GLY A 300 17.88 -9.15 24.73
CA GLY A 300 16.74 -9.12 25.64
C GLY A 300 15.84 -10.36 25.53
N PRO A 301 14.97 -10.60 26.52
CA PRO A 301 14.20 -11.84 26.61
C PRO A 301 13.07 -11.96 25.57
N CYS A 302 12.57 -10.83 25.06
CA CYS A 302 11.38 -10.76 24.21
C CYS A 302 11.48 -11.57 22.91
N ASN A 303 12.68 -11.62 22.33
CA ASN A 303 12.92 -12.23 21.02
C ASN A 303 13.90 -13.41 21.09
N TYR A 304 14.40 -13.73 22.28
CA TYR A 304 15.48 -14.68 22.49
C TYR A 304 15.17 -16.09 21.98
N HIS A 305 13.93 -16.56 22.12
CA HIS A 305 13.50 -17.91 21.70
C HIS A 305 13.06 -18.00 20.23
N LEU A 306 13.02 -16.88 19.49
CA LEU A 306 12.47 -16.87 18.13
C LEU A 306 13.33 -17.66 17.12
N ARG A 307 14.62 -17.87 17.40
CA ARG A 307 15.49 -18.75 16.60
C ARG A 307 15.01 -20.20 16.66
N ASP A 308 14.68 -20.69 17.85
CA ASP A 308 14.16 -22.06 18.03
C ASP A 308 12.76 -22.18 17.43
N LEU A 309 11.94 -21.13 17.60
CA LEU A 309 10.60 -21.09 17.02
C LEU A 309 10.62 -21.15 15.48
N ALA A 310 11.59 -20.50 14.85
CA ALA A 310 11.78 -20.54 13.40
C ALA A 310 12.00 -21.95 12.86
N VAL A 311 12.66 -22.84 13.63
CA VAL A 311 12.84 -24.25 13.23
C VAL A 311 11.49 -24.93 13.00
N HIS A 312 10.52 -24.69 13.89
CA HIS A 312 9.19 -25.27 13.78
C HIS A 312 8.38 -24.67 12.62
N VAL A 313 8.45 -23.35 12.42
CA VAL A 313 7.84 -22.70 11.25
C VAL A 313 8.38 -23.29 9.94
N LYS A 314 9.71 -23.40 9.82
CA LYS A 314 10.38 -23.97 8.64
C LYS A 314 9.96 -25.41 8.40
N ARG A 315 9.77 -26.21 9.45
CA ARG A 315 9.23 -27.58 9.33
C ARG A 315 7.82 -27.56 8.74
N GLY A 316 6.93 -26.72 9.26
CA GLY A 316 5.56 -26.57 8.75
C GLY A 316 5.50 -26.16 7.28
N VAL A 317 6.35 -25.20 6.88
CA VAL A 317 6.46 -24.78 5.47
C VAL A 317 6.90 -25.93 4.56
N ARG A 318 7.97 -26.65 4.94
CA ARG A 318 8.50 -27.77 4.14
C ARG A 318 7.47 -28.87 3.93
N GLU A 319 6.80 -29.28 5.01
CA GLU A 319 5.78 -30.33 4.95
C GLU A 319 4.54 -29.90 4.15
N ALA A 320 4.25 -28.60 4.10
CA ALA A 320 3.18 -28.03 3.28
C ALA A 320 3.60 -27.70 1.84
N GLY A 321 4.80 -28.11 1.40
CA GLY A 321 5.26 -28.04 0.02
C GLY A 321 6.02 -26.76 -0.37
N GLY A 322 6.45 -25.94 0.59
CA GLY A 322 7.26 -24.74 0.33
C GLY A 322 8.74 -24.91 0.70
N THR A 323 9.56 -23.95 0.29
CA THR A 323 10.99 -23.87 0.60
C THR A 323 11.26 -22.67 1.51
N PRO A 324 11.46 -22.87 2.82
CA PRO A 324 11.64 -21.74 3.72
C PRO A 324 13.08 -21.19 3.67
N MET A 325 13.18 -19.88 3.55
CA MET A 325 14.42 -19.11 3.59
C MET A 325 14.35 -18.12 4.74
N GLU A 326 15.12 -18.38 5.79
CA GLU A 326 15.14 -17.52 6.97
C GLU A 326 16.12 -16.38 6.80
N PHE A 327 15.70 -15.18 7.19
CA PHE A 327 16.53 -14.01 7.33
C PHE A 327 16.19 -13.27 8.61
N ASN A 328 17.10 -12.44 9.10
CA ASN A 328 16.92 -11.73 10.36
C ASN A 328 16.83 -10.22 10.11
N THR A 329 16.02 -9.53 10.89
CA THR A 329 15.97 -8.06 10.97
C THR A 329 16.36 -7.59 12.39
N VAL A 330 16.47 -6.28 12.58
CA VAL A 330 16.86 -5.69 13.88
C VAL A 330 15.72 -5.75 14.90
N SER A 331 16.05 -5.59 16.17
CA SER A 331 15.09 -5.39 17.25
C SER A 331 15.76 -4.53 18.33
N ILE A 332 14.96 -3.74 19.05
CA ILE A 332 15.38 -2.94 20.21
C ILE A 332 14.52 -3.39 21.40
N SER A 333 15.15 -3.58 22.56
CA SER A 333 14.42 -3.87 23.79
C SER A 333 13.98 -2.57 24.46
N ASP A 334 12.70 -2.22 24.35
CA ASP A 334 12.10 -1.11 25.09
C ASP A 334 12.34 -1.27 26.61
N GLY A 335 12.18 -2.50 27.12
CA GLY A 335 12.36 -2.81 28.54
C GLY A 335 13.79 -2.67 29.06
N ILE A 336 14.82 -2.66 28.23
CA ILE A 336 16.22 -2.42 28.66
C ILE A 336 16.65 -0.97 28.38
N THR A 337 16.14 -0.37 27.31
CA THR A 337 16.53 1.00 26.91
C THR A 337 15.79 2.09 27.68
N MET A 338 14.76 1.73 28.46
CA MET A 338 13.96 2.64 29.28
C MET A 338 14.83 3.53 30.17
N GLY A 339 14.54 4.84 30.21
CA GLY A 339 15.30 5.81 31.02
C GLY A 339 16.73 6.10 30.53
N THR A 340 17.11 5.64 29.32
CA THR A 340 18.42 5.90 28.72
C THR A 340 18.30 6.62 27.37
N PRO A 341 19.38 7.25 26.87
CA PRO A 341 19.40 7.78 25.49
C PRO A 341 19.06 6.74 24.41
N GLY A 342 19.22 5.44 24.71
CA GLY A 342 18.88 4.34 23.81
C GLY A 342 17.40 4.28 23.45
N MET A 343 16.49 4.81 24.29
CA MET A 343 15.05 4.81 24.03
C MET A 343 14.68 5.59 22.75
N ARG A 344 15.53 6.51 22.29
CA ARG A 344 15.37 7.19 20.99
C ARG A 344 15.37 6.21 19.80
N ALA A 345 15.99 5.03 19.95
CA ALA A 345 16.04 4.02 18.90
C ALA A 345 14.78 3.14 18.83
N SER A 346 13.94 3.15 19.87
CA SER A 346 12.76 2.28 19.95
C SER A 346 11.82 2.50 18.77
N LEU A 347 11.14 3.64 18.66
CA LEU A 347 10.16 3.83 17.58
C LEU A 347 10.81 3.83 16.19
N VAL A 348 12.04 4.33 16.08
CA VAL A 348 12.81 4.31 14.83
C VAL A 348 13.03 2.88 14.34
N SER A 349 13.19 1.92 15.25
CA SER A 349 13.33 0.50 14.89
C SER A 349 12.10 -0.04 14.17
N ARG A 350 10.88 0.48 14.43
CA ARG A 350 9.65 0.08 13.69
C ARG A 350 9.83 0.28 12.18
N GLU A 351 10.32 1.45 11.78
CA GLU A 351 10.55 1.79 10.38
C GLU A 351 11.67 0.95 9.78
N VAL A 352 12.79 0.80 10.50
CA VAL A 352 13.93 0.00 10.03
C VAL A 352 13.55 -1.47 9.86
N ILE A 353 12.70 -2.00 10.74
CA ILE A 353 12.15 -3.36 10.63
C ILE A 353 11.28 -3.49 9.40
N ALA A 354 10.38 -2.52 9.18
CA ALA A 354 9.50 -2.50 8.01
C ALA A 354 10.31 -2.47 6.70
N ASP A 355 11.26 -1.54 6.60
CA ASP A 355 12.14 -1.35 5.44
C ASP A 355 13.03 -2.57 5.20
N SER A 356 13.56 -3.18 6.26
CA SER A 356 14.43 -4.36 6.18
C SER A 356 13.70 -5.58 5.64
N ILE A 357 12.49 -5.85 6.16
CA ILE A 357 11.65 -6.96 5.67
C ILE A 357 11.26 -6.71 4.21
N GLU A 358 10.84 -5.49 3.88
CA GLU A 358 10.48 -5.11 2.51
C GLU A 358 11.67 -5.28 1.55
N LEU A 359 12.85 -4.78 1.91
CA LEU A 359 14.05 -4.84 1.08
C LEU A 359 14.45 -6.29 0.78
N VAL A 360 14.51 -7.13 1.81
CA VAL A 360 14.89 -8.55 1.64
C VAL A 360 13.83 -9.28 0.82
N ALA A 361 12.54 -9.06 1.08
CA ALA A 361 11.46 -9.70 0.35
C ALA A 361 11.45 -9.32 -1.14
N ARG A 362 11.55 -8.02 -1.46
CA ARG A 362 11.63 -7.55 -2.86
C ARG A 362 12.88 -8.05 -3.57
N GLY A 363 14.02 -8.10 -2.89
CA GLY A 363 15.28 -8.57 -3.45
C GLY A 363 15.31 -10.07 -3.76
N ASN A 364 14.56 -10.88 -3.01
CA ASN A 364 14.56 -12.34 -3.13
C ASN A 364 13.29 -12.92 -3.78
N GLY A 365 12.24 -12.12 -3.98
CA GLY A 365 11.02 -12.53 -4.67
C GLY A 365 10.30 -13.68 -3.96
N PHE A 366 10.09 -13.57 -2.65
CA PHE A 366 9.37 -14.60 -1.88
C PHE A 366 7.88 -14.67 -2.25
N ASP A 367 7.36 -15.90 -2.32
CA ASP A 367 5.96 -16.26 -2.60
C ASP A 367 5.04 -16.14 -1.39
N ALA A 368 5.62 -16.25 -0.20
CA ALA A 368 4.94 -15.96 1.05
C ALA A 368 5.93 -15.52 2.13
N ILE A 369 5.42 -14.87 3.18
CA ILE A 369 6.24 -14.40 4.29
C ILE A 369 5.61 -14.81 5.63
N VAL A 370 6.41 -15.43 6.49
CA VAL A 370 6.08 -15.58 7.91
C VAL A 370 6.93 -14.58 8.69
N ALA A 371 6.29 -13.65 9.37
CA ALA A 371 6.97 -12.69 10.23
C ALA A 371 6.94 -13.16 11.70
N LEU A 372 8.12 -13.50 12.23
CA LEU A 372 8.29 -13.85 13.64
C LEU A 372 8.63 -12.59 14.45
N VAL A 373 7.74 -12.24 15.37
CA VAL A 373 7.80 -11.00 16.15
C VAL A 373 7.73 -11.26 17.65
N GLY A 374 8.21 -10.31 18.45
CA GLY A 374 8.30 -10.43 19.91
C GLY A 374 8.14 -9.08 20.59
N CYS A 375 9.23 -8.34 20.77
CA CYS A 375 9.22 -7.04 21.44
C CYS A 375 8.36 -5.98 20.70
N ASP A 376 7.97 -4.95 21.43
CA ASP A 376 6.96 -3.94 21.08
C ASP A 376 6.95 -3.50 19.62
N LYS A 377 8.07 -2.94 19.13
CA LYS A 377 8.13 -2.31 17.80
C LYS A 377 8.32 -3.31 16.65
N THR A 378 8.65 -4.57 16.96
CA THR A 378 8.80 -5.63 15.95
C THR A 378 7.48 -6.01 15.32
N ILE A 379 6.40 -6.01 16.11
CA ILE A 379 5.06 -6.41 15.67
C ILE A 379 4.49 -5.43 14.62
N PRO A 380 4.35 -4.12 14.92
CA PRO A 380 3.85 -3.19 13.91
C PRO A 380 4.79 -3.04 12.71
N GLY A 381 6.12 -3.08 12.91
CA GLY A 381 7.08 -3.00 11.81
C GLY A 381 6.90 -4.16 10.81
N ALA A 382 6.65 -5.37 11.29
CA ALA A 382 6.35 -6.50 10.44
C ALA A 382 5.00 -6.37 9.71
N VAL A 383 3.94 -5.95 10.41
CA VAL A 383 2.62 -5.76 9.79
C VAL A 383 2.67 -4.68 8.71
N MET A 384 3.38 -3.57 8.96
CA MET A 384 3.65 -2.52 7.97
C MET A 384 4.36 -3.09 6.73
N ALA A 385 5.42 -3.87 6.90
CA ALA A 385 6.12 -4.51 5.78
C ALA A 385 5.20 -5.42 4.95
N LEU A 386 4.41 -6.26 5.62
CA LEU A 386 3.47 -7.16 4.95
C LEU A 386 2.41 -6.37 4.16
N ALA A 387 1.88 -5.27 4.74
CA ALA A 387 0.92 -4.40 4.06
C ALA A 387 1.51 -3.66 2.84
N ARG A 388 2.80 -3.25 2.89
CA ARG A 388 3.54 -2.63 1.76
C ARG A 388 3.80 -3.60 0.63
N LEU A 389 4.21 -4.83 0.97
CA LEU A 389 4.56 -5.86 0.00
C LEU A 389 3.31 -6.46 -0.66
N ASP A 390 2.24 -6.63 0.11
CA ASP A 390 1.01 -7.31 -0.26
C ASP A 390 1.23 -8.69 -0.90
N VAL A 391 2.25 -9.40 -0.41
CA VAL A 391 2.53 -10.81 -0.70
C VAL A 391 1.86 -11.67 0.38
N PRO A 392 1.35 -12.88 0.07
CA PRO A 392 0.74 -13.75 1.08
C PRO A 392 1.58 -13.84 2.35
N GLY A 393 0.98 -13.49 3.49
CA GLY A 393 1.77 -13.24 4.69
C GLY A 393 0.99 -13.44 5.99
N VAL A 394 1.68 -13.90 7.01
CA VAL A 394 1.13 -14.14 8.35
C VAL A 394 2.14 -13.72 9.42
N VAL A 395 1.63 -13.14 10.49
CA VAL A 395 2.42 -12.77 11.67
C VAL A 395 2.31 -13.88 12.73
N LEU A 396 3.44 -14.21 13.35
CA LEU A 396 3.50 -15.07 14.53
C LEU A 396 4.18 -14.34 15.69
N TYR A 397 3.41 -14.09 16.74
CA TYR A 397 3.93 -13.58 17.99
C TYR A 397 4.60 -14.69 18.81
N GLY A 398 5.83 -14.43 19.25
CA GLY A 398 6.64 -15.34 20.06
C GLY A 398 5.98 -15.73 21.37
N GLY A 399 5.14 -14.86 21.93
CA GLY A 399 4.42 -15.09 23.18
C GLY A 399 4.91 -14.23 24.34
N SER A 400 4.05 -14.11 25.34
CA SER A 400 4.35 -13.40 26.58
C SER A 400 5.29 -14.19 27.48
N ILE A 401 6.11 -13.48 28.24
CA ILE A 401 6.84 -14.02 29.40
C ILE A 401 5.83 -14.43 30.49
N ALA A 402 6.19 -15.43 31.28
CA ALA A 402 5.49 -15.75 32.52
C ALA A 402 5.77 -14.68 33.60
N PRO A 403 4.86 -14.44 34.55
CA PRO A 403 5.15 -13.60 35.69
C PRO A 403 6.32 -14.18 36.50
N GLY A 404 7.17 -13.30 37.02
CA GLY A 404 8.18 -13.66 38.02
C GLY A 404 7.51 -13.92 39.37
N HIS A 405 8.20 -14.63 40.27
CA HIS A 405 7.67 -14.93 41.60
C HIS A 405 8.68 -14.52 42.67
N VAL A 406 8.34 -13.51 43.46
CA VAL A 406 9.22 -12.91 44.48
C VAL A 406 8.43 -12.73 45.77
N ASP A 407 8.96 -13.20 46.90
CA ASP A 407 8.35 -13.06 48.23
C ASP A 407 6.87 -13.53 48.30
N GLY A 408 6.55 -14.61 47.59
CA GLY A 408 5.20 -15.21 47.59
C GLY A 408 4.18 -14.48 46.70
N ARG A 409 4.60 -13.49 45.91
CA ARG A 409 3.74 -12.74 44.98
C ARG A 409 4.27 -12.79 43.55
N ASP A 410 3.32 -12.72 42.62
CA ASP A 410 3.63 -12.58 41.20
C ASP A 410 4.01 -11.14 40.87
N VAL A 411 5.11 -10.99 40.14
CA VAL A 411 5.71 -9.70 39.77
C VAL A 411 6.03 -9.66 38.29
N THR A 412 6.16 -8.45 37.77
CA THR A 412 6.47 -8.15 36.37
C THR A 412 7.56 -7.08 36.31
N ILE A 413 8.05 -6.78 35.12
CA ILE A 413 9.02 -5.68 34.93
C ILE A 413 8.49 -4.32 35.40
N GLN A 414 7.17 -4.09 35.36
CA GLN A 414 6.57 -2.88 35.93
C GLN A 414 6.87 -2.74 37.42
N ASP A 415 6.76 -3.84 38.18
CA ASP A 415 7.00 -3.84 39.62
C ASP A 415 8.46 -3.48 39.95
N VAL A 416 9.41 -3.81 39.05
CA VAL A 416 10.82 -3.39 39.17
C VAL A 416 10.97 -1.88 38.94
N TYR A 417 10.28 -1.32 37.93
CA TYR A 417 10.32 0.13 37.69
C TYR A 417 9.69 0.94 38.83
N GLU A 418 8.56 0.48 39.37
CA GLU A 418 7.96 1.08 40.56
C GLU A 418 8.92 0.96 41.78
N ALA A 419 9.64 -0.16 41.91
CA ALA A 419 10.63 -0.37 42.96
C ALA A 419 11.86 0.55 42.84
N ILE A 420 12.31 0.90 41.63
CA ILE A 420 13.36 1.91 41.41
C ILE A 420 12.92 3.26 41.99
N GLY A 421 11.68 3.67 41.74
CA GLY A 421 11.12 4.91 42.31
C GLY A 421 11.05 4.86 43.84
N ALA A 422 10.60 3.73 44.41
CA ALA A 422 10.55 3.54 45.86
C ALA A 422 11.95 3.53 46.51
N HIS A 423 12.94 2.93 45.85
CA HIS A 423 14.34 2.92 46.28
C HIS A 423 14.94 4.33 46.27
N ALA A 424 14.74 5.09 45.19
CA ALA A 424 15.18 6.49 45.09
C ALA A 424 14.56 7.39 46.17
N ALA A 425 13.31 7.11 46.57
CA ALA A 425 12.62 7.80 47.66
C ALA A 425 13.02 7.30 49.08
N GLY A 426 13.93 6.32 49.18
CA GLY A 426 14.38 5.74 50.46
C GLY A 426 13.37 4.78 51.13
N ALA A 427 12.29 4.40 50.42
CA ALA A 427 11.26 3.48 50.91
C ALA A 427 11.59 1.99 50.66
N MET A 428 12.65 1.68 49.91
CA MET A 428 13.15 0.34 49.65
C MET A 428 14.68 0.31 49.74
N ASP A 429 15.24 -0.76 50.31
CA ASP A 429 16.70 -0.95 50.40
C ASP A 429 17.27 -1.68 49.17
N ASP A 430 18.60 -1.66 49.02
CA ASP A 430 19.30 -2.31 47.90
C ASP A 430 18.98 -3.80 47.80
N LYS A 431 18.81 -4.48 48.96
CA LYS A 431 18.48 -5.90 49.00
C LYS A 431 17.08 -6.16 48.47
N GLY A 432 16.11 -5.30 48.80
CA GLY A 432 14.74 -5.37 48.31
C GLY A 432 14.67 -5.18 46.80
N LEU A 433 15.35 -4.16 46.28
CA LEU A 433 15.41 -3.90 44.85
C LEU A 433 16.06 -5.07 44.11
N ARG A 434 17.18 -5.58 44.63
CA ARG A 434 17.90 -6.71 44.02
C ARG A 434 17.08 -7.99 43.96
N ARG A 435 16.28 -8.30 44.99
CA ARG A 435 15.38 -9.46 44.95
C ARG A 435 14.35 -9.37 43.83
N LEU A 436 13.82 -8.16 43.56
CA LEU A 436 12.89 -7.95 42.46
C LEU A 436 13.59 -8.06 41.11
N GLU A 437 14.77 -7.47 40.97
CA GLU A 437 15.61 -7.57 39.77
C GLU A 437 15.88 -9.04 39.38
N ASP A 438 16.33 -9.85 40.35
CA ASP A 438 16.70 -11.25 40.12
C ASP A 438 15.48 -12.16 39.79
N GLY A 439 14.26 -11.74 40.16
CA GLY A 439 13.06 -12.60 40.09
C GLY A 439 11.98 -12.18 39.09
N ALA A 440 11.99 -10.95 38.58
CA ALA A 440 10.86 -10.41 37.81
C ALA A 440 10.74 -10.93 36.37
N CYS A 441 11.83 -11.42 35.77
CA CYS A 441 11.87 -11.89 34.38
C CYS A 441 12.40 -13.34 34.32
N PRO A 442 11.54 -14.35 34.52
CA PRO A 442 11.97 -15.74 34.72
C PRO A 442 12.46 -16.46 33.45
N GLY A 443 12.31 -15.85 32.26
CA GLY A 443 12.72 -16.50 31.01
C GLY A 443 12.38 -15.69 29.76
N ALA A 444 12.29 -16.39 28.63
CA ALA A 444 11.98 -15.78 27.33
C ALA A 444 10.51 -15.32 27.24
N GLY A 445 10.28 -14.31 26.40
CA GLY A 445 8.95 -13.77 26.09
C GLY A 445 8.87 -12.25 26.30
N ALA A 446 7.89 -11.63 25.64
CA ALA A 446 7.64 -10.19 25.78
C ALA A 446 6.97 -9.86 27.12
N CYS A 447 6.99 -8.59 27.53
CA CYS A 447 6.51 -8.14 28.83
C CYS A 447 5.08 -8.62 29.16
N GLY A 448 4.87 -9.14 30.37
CA GLY A 448 3.66 -9.90 30.75
C GLY A 448 2.34 -9.14 30.82
N GLY A 449 2.38 -7.83 31.07
CA GLY A 449 1.18 -6.98 31.12
C GLY A 449 0.60 -6.68 29.73
N GLN A 450 -0.55 -6.02 29.69
CA GLN A 450 -1.17 -5.49 28.47
C GLN A 450 -0.47 -4.20 27.99
N PHE A 451 0.86 -4.28 27.85
CA PHE A 451 1.71 -3.26 27.26
C PHE A 451 1.68 -3.36 25.73
N THR A 452 2.59 -2.67 25.04
CA THR A 452 2.56 -2.58 23.57
C THR A 452 2.72 -3.94 22.89
N ALA A 453 3.62 -4.82 23.33
CA ALA A 453 3.75 -6.16 22.74
C ALA A 453 2.43 -6.95 22.76
N ASN A 454 1.83 -7.20 23.93
CA ASN A 454 0.58 -7.96 24.03
C ASN A 454 -0.62 -7.23 23.40
N THR A 455 -0.65 -5.89 23.47
CA THR A 455 -1.67 -5.08 22.78
C THR A 455 -1.58 -5.26 21.27
N MET A 456 -0.38 -5.14 20.69
CA MET A 456 -0.18 -5.27 19.25
C MET A 456 -0.34 -6.72 18.77
N ALA A 457 -0.03 -7.70 19.62
CA ALA A 457 -0.30 -9.10 19.33
C ALA A 457 -1.82 -9.38 19.26
N ALA A 458 -2.61 -8.81 20.18
CA ALA A 458 -4.08 -8.85 20.12
C ALA A 458 -4.60 -8.12 18.86
N VAL A 459 -4.04 -6.95 18.54
CA VAL A 459 -4.35 -6.22 17.30
C VAL A 459 -4.12 -7.11 16.07
N CYS A 460 -3.03 -7.87 16.00
CA CYS A 460 -2.77 -8.74 14.83
C CYS A 460 -3.84 -9.83 14.67
N GLU A 461 -4.34 -10.42 15.76
CA GLU A 461 -5.43 -11.40 15.70
C GLU A 461 -6.77 -10.77 15.28
N PHE A 462 -7.05 -9.53 15.72
CA PHE A 462 -8.30 -8.82 15.40
C PHE A 462 -8.29 -8.13 14.04
N LEU A 463 -7.11 -7.75 13.54
CA LEU A 463 -6.90 -7.43 12.12
C LEU A 463 -7.07 -8.68 11.25
N GLY A 464 -6.92 -9.88 11.83
CA GLY A 464 -6.96 -11.14 11.13
C GLY A 464 -5.64 -11.55 10.47
N ILE A 465 -4.54 -10.79 10.67
CA ILE A 465 -3.21 -11.07 10.07
C ILE A 465 -2.38 -12.10 10.86
N SER A 466 -2.86 -12.47 12.06
CA SER A 466 -2.39 -13.60 12.86
C SER A 466 -3.52 -14.60 13.06
N ALA A 467 -3.19 -15.88 13.20
CA ALA A 467 -4.20 -16.90 13.53
C ALA A 467 -4.75 -16.63 14.94
N MET A 468 -6.08 -16.56 15.08
CA MET A 468 -6.74 -16.29 16.36
C MET A 468 -6.34 -17.33 17.42
N GLY A 469 -5.92 -16.86 18.60
CA GLY A 469 -5.42 -17.66 19.71
C GLY A 469 -3.91 -17.97 19.66
N SER A 470 -3.24 -17.78 18.53
CA SER A 470 -1.79 -18.07 18.41
C SER A 470 -0.92 -17.17 19.29
N ALA A 471 -1.32 -15.91 19.47
CA ALA A 471 -0.64 -14.92 20.29
C ALA A 471 -0.89 -15.13 21.80
N SER A 472 -2.01 -15.76 22.17
CA SER A 472 -2.32 -16.04 23.58
C SER A 472 -1.38 -17.07 24.19
N VAL A 473 -0.86 -18.02 23.40
CA VAL A 473 0.06 -19.05 23.91
C VAL A 473 1.35 -18.40 24.43
N PRO A 474 1.77 -18.64 25.70
CA PRO A 474 2.99 -18.07 26.26
C PRO A 474 4.26 -18.52 25.54
N ALA A 475 5.36 -17.77 25.72
CA ALA A 475 6.61 -18.01 24.99
C ALA A 475 7.26 -19.37 25.27
N VAL A 476 7.22 -19.81 26.53
CA VAL A 476 7.81 -21.07 27.01
C VAL A 476 6.79 -22.20 27.14
N ASP A 477 5.55 -21.99 26.69
CA ASP A 477 4.54 -23.03 26.69
C ASP A 477 4.88 -24.12 25.66
N PRO A 478 4.82 -25.42 26.01
CA PRO A 478 5.10 -26.51 25.08
C PRO A 478 4.28 -26.46 23.78
N ALA A 479 3.05 -25.91 23.82
CA ALA A 479 2.19 -25.78 22.65
C ALA A 479 2.71 -24.74 21.64
N LYS A 480 3.60 -23.82 22.03
CA LYS A 480 4.11 -22.75 21.15
C LYS A 480 4.85 -23.31 19.93
N ALA A 481 5.56 -24.43 20.09
CA ALA A 481 6.20 -25.15 18.98
C ALA A 481 5.18 -25.68 17.96
N THR A 482 4.06 -26.21 18.44
CA THR A 482 2.95 -26.66 17.58
C THR A 482 2.31 -25.48 16.86
N VAL A 483 2.06 -24.37 17.55
CA VAL A 483 1.54 -23.14 16.94
C VAL A 483 2.45 -22.67 15.81
N ALA A 484 3.76 -22.62 16.02
CA ALA A 484 4.71 -22.22 14.98
C ALA A 484 4.70 -23.14 13.77
N TYR A 485 4.66 -24.45 14.01
CA TYR A 485 4.53 -25.44 12.94
C TYR A 485 3.24 -25.23 12.12
N GLU A 486 2.09 -25.03 12.77
CA GLU A 486 0.82 -24.79 12.09
C GLU A 486 0.81 -23.45 11.33
N VAL A 487 1.44 -22.40 11.85
CA VAL A 487 1.60 -21.14 11.11
C VAL A 487 2.45 -21.31 9.85
N GLY A 488 3.50 -22.14 9.90
CA GLY A 488 4.27 -22.50 8.70
C GLY A 488 3.40 -23.14 7.61
N LYS A 489 2.50 -24.04 8.00
CA LYS A 489 1.52 -24.64 7.07
C LYS A 489 0.50 -23.61 6.58
N LEU A 490 0.07 -22.72 7.47
CA LEU A 490 -0.89 -21.67 7.16
C LEU A 490 -0.36 -20.71 6.11
N ALA A 491 0.92 -20.33 6.18
CA ALA A 491 1.56 -19.50 5.16
C ALA A 491 1.44 -20.12 3.75
N MET A 492 1.59 -21.44 3.65
CA MET A 492 1.41 -22.16 2.39
C MET A 492 -0.06 -22.21 1.93
N THR A 493 -1.01 -22.25 2.88
CA THR A 493 -2.44 -22.13 2.55
C THR A 493 -2.76 -20.74 2.00
N LEU A 494 -2.25 -19.67 2.61
CA LEU A 494 -2.40 -18.30 2.11
C LEU A 494 -1.76 -18.12 0.74
N GLN A 495 -0.57 -18.71 0.53
CA GLN A 495 0.14 -18.69 -0.74
C GLN A 495 -0.69 -19.34 -1.85
N ARG A 496 -1.20 -20.56 -1.64
CA ARG A 496 -2.08 -21.27 -2.59
C ARG A 496 -3.39 -20.53 -2.85
N GLY A 497 -3.94 -19.86 -1.84
CA GLY A 497 -5.20 -19.12 -1.95
C GLY A 497 -5.05 -17.69 -2.47
N HIS A 498 -3.83 -17.21 -2.72
CA HIS A 498 -3.54 -15.81 -3.03
C HIS A 498 -4.20 -14.82 -2.06
N VAL A 499 -4.16 -15.18 -0.77
CA VAL A 499 -4.70 -14.35 0.30
C VAL A 499 -3.59 -13.44 0.79
N THR A 500 -3.70 -12.16 0.47
CA THR A 500 -2.68 -11.16 0.78
C THR A 500 -3.10 -10.28 1.97
N PRO A 501 -2.13 -9.64 2.66
CA PRO A 501 -2.42 -8.75 3.79
C PRO A 501 -3.48 -7.70 3.52
N ARG A 502 -3.53 -7.05 2.35
CA ARG A 502 -4.56 -6.03 2.04
C ARG A 502 -5.96 -6.59 1.82
N ARG A 503 -6.09 -7.89 1.53
CA ARG A 503 -7.40 -8.58 1.50
C ARG A 503 -7.93 -8.88 2.90
N ILE A 504 -7.04 -8.92 3.89
CA ILE A 504 -7.36 -9.22 5.29
C ILE A 504 -7.55 -7.92 6.10
N ILE A 505 -6.58 -7.02 6.00
CA ILE A 505 -6.55 -5.73 6.69
C ILE A 505 -7.51 -4.79 5.97
N THR A 506 -8.78 -4.82 6.37
CA THR A 506 -9.83 -3.91 5.88
C THR A 506 -10.12 -2.80 6.89
N ARG A 507 -10.91 -1.81 6.50
CA ARG A 507 -11.38 -0.76 7.43
C ARG A 507 -12.12 -1.35 8.63
N GLN A 508 -12.96 -2.37 8.41
CA GLN A 508 -13.70 -3.07 9.45
C GLN A 508 -12.76 -3.86 10.37
N ALA A 509 -11.73 -4.50 9.82
CA ALA A 509 -10.72 -5.20 10.61
C ALA A 509 -9.92 -4.22 11.49
N ILE A 510 -9.61 -3.02 11.00
CA ILE A 510 -8.98 -1.96 11.80
C ILE A 510 -9.91 -1.52 12.93
N GLU A 511 -11.21 -1.34 12.70
CA GLU A 511 -12.15 -1.01 13.77
C GLU A 511 -12.28 -2.14 14.81
N ASN A 512 -12.21 -3.40 14.40
CA ASN A 512 -12.12 -4.55 15.31
C ASN A 512 -10.83 -4.51 16.14
N ALA A 513 -9.71 -4.13 15.52
CA ALA A 513 -8.44 -3.96 16.23
C ALA A 513 -8.50 -2.81 17.25
N ILE A 514 -9.15 -1.69 16.92
CA ILE A 514 -9.40 -0.61 17.90
C ILE A 514 -10.29 -1.12 19.04
N ALA A 515 -11.32 -1.92 18.74
CA ALA A 515 -12.22 -2.48 19.75
C ALA A 515 -11.49 -3.41 20.74
N VAL A 516 -10.58 -4.28 20.27
CA VAL A 516 -9.81 -5.13 21.21
C VAL A 516 -8.86 -4.29 22.07
N VAL A 517 -8.27 -3.23 21.54
CA VAL A 517 -7.44 -2.33 22.35
C VAL A 517 -8.30 -1.65 23.42
N ALA A 518 -9.48 -1.14 23.06
CA ALA A 518 -10.39 -0.49 23.99
C ALA A 518 -10.88 -1.43 25.10
N THR A 519 -11.30 -2.66 24.76
CA THR A 519 -11.86 -3.62 25.72
C THR A 519 -10.83 -4.25 26.65
N THR A 520 -9.56 -4.21 26.26
CA THR A 520 -8.45 -4.73 27.09
C THR A 520 -7.71 -3.63 27.86
N GLY A 521 -8.08 -2.36 27.67
CA GLY A 521 -7.32 -1.24 28.21
C GLY A 521 -5.89 -1.25 27.68
N GLY A 522 -5.72 -1.53 26.39
CA GLY A 522 -4.42 -1.66 25.74
C GLY A 522 -3.59 -0.37 25.73
N SER A 523 -2.35 -0.50 25.27
CA SER A 523 -1.39 0.60 25.17
C SER A 523 -1.86 1.71 24.21
N THR A 524 -1.63 2.97 24.57
CA THR A 524 -1.85 4.14 23.70
C THR A 524 -0.97 4.10 22.44
N ASN A 525 0.17 3.40 22.47
CA ASN A 525 1.01 3.17 21.29
C ASN A 525 0.26 2.47 20.15
N ALA A 526 -0.81 1.71 20.46
CA ALA A 526 -1.64 1.07 19.45
C ALA A 526 -2.30 2.10 18.51
N VAL A 527 -2.61 3.31 18.99
CA VAL A 527 -3.13 4.40 18.14
C VAL A 527 -2.12 4.75 17.04
N LEU A 528 -0.87 4.99 17.43
CA LEU A 528 0.22 5.31 16.52
C LEU A 528 0.46 4.18 15.50
N HIS A 529 0.43 2.94 15.98
CA HIS A 529 0.71 1.77 15.16
C HIS A 529 -0.43 1.42 14.19
N LEU A 530 -1.69 1.54 14.62
CA LEU A 530 -2.84 1.31 13.75
C LEU A 530 -2.97 2.37 12.66
N LEU A 531 -2.66 3.64 12.96
CA LEU A 531 -2.58 4.70 11.94
C LEU A 531 -1.50 4.39 10.89
N ALA A 532 -0.33 3.95 11.33
CA ALA A 532 0.74 3.55 10.41
C ALA A 532 0.33 2.35 9.54
N ILE A 533 -0.18 1.28 10.16
CA ILE A 533 -0.65 0.08 9.44
C ILE A 533 -1.75 0.42 8.42
N ALA A 534 -2.72 1.26 8.81
CA ALA A 534 -3.78 1.70 7.91
C ALA A 534 -3.22 2.39 6.68
N ARG A 535 -2.25 3.30 6.87
CA ARG A 535 -1.59 4.01 5.78
C ARG A 535 -0.86 3.07 4.81
N GLU A 536 -0.09 2.11 5.34
CA GLU A 536 0.63 1.13 4.52
C GLU A 536 -0.30 0.19 3.75
N ALA A 537 -1.48 -0.08 4.32
CA ALA A 537 -2.55 -0.84 3.67
C ALA A 537 -3.36 0.00 2.66
N GLY A 538 -3.12 1.31 2.55
CA GLY A 538 -3.87 2.22 1.68
C GLY A 538 -5.28 2.55 2.21
N ILE A 539 -5.47 2.50 3.53
CA ILE A 539 -6.75 2.76 4.20
C ILE A 539 -6.67 4.08 4.95
N GLU A 540 -7.63 4.97 4.67
CA GLU A 540 -7.79 6.20 5.45
C GLU A 540 -8.33 5.86 6.85
N LEU A 541 -7.63 6.34 7.88
CA LEU A 541 -8.02 6.21 9.28
C LEU A 541 -7.83 7.55 9.97
N ASP A 542 -8.94 8.19 10.33
CA ASP A 542 -8.92 9.41 11.13
C ASP A 542 -8.74 9.08 12.61
N LEU A 543 -8.05 9.96 13.35
CA LEU A 543 -7.82 9.80 14.78
C LEU A 543 -9.13 9.75 15.59
N ASP A 544 -10.18 10.44 15.17
CA ASP A 544 -11.47 10.48 15.85
C ASP A 544 -12.22 9.14 15.77
N VAL A 545 -11.84 8.23 14.86
CA VAL A 545 -12.38 6.86 14.80
C VAL A 545 -12.11 6.12 16.12
N PHE A 546 -10.98 6.38 16.77
CA PHE A 546 -10.66 5.78 18.08
C PHE A 546 -11.66 6.19 19.15
N ASN A 547 -12.08 7.46 19.16
CA ASN A 547 -13.13 7.93 20.06
C ASN A 547 -14.49 7.29 19.76
N THR A 548 -14.86 7.18 18.48
CA THR A 548 -16.12 6.56 18.06
C THR A 548 -16.21 5.09 18.46
N VAL A 549 -15.14 4.32 18.25
CA VAL A 549 -15.09 2.90 18.63
C VAL A 549 -15.00 2.74 20.15
N SER A 550 -14.12 3.48 20.83
CA SER A 550 -13.94 3.38 22.28
C SER A 550 -15.23 3.72 23.05
N ALA A 551 -16.03 4.66 22.57
CA ALA A 551 -17.29 5.06 23.20
C ALA A 551 -18.38 3.97 23.23
N ARG A 552 -18.32 2.98 22.32
CA ARG A 552 -19.30 1.88 22.27
C ARG A 552 -18.77 0.56 22.86
N VAL A 553 -17.48 0.45 23.11
CA VAL A 553 -16.84 -0.80 23.55
C VAL A 553 -16.62 -0.78 25.07
N PRO A 554 -17.18 -1.73 25.84
CA PRO A 554 -16.91 -1.80 27.27
C PRO A 554 -15.50 -2.31 27.56
N LEU A 555 -14.91 -1.85 28.67
CA LEU A 555 -13.66 -2.37 29.22
C LEU A 555 -13.95 -3.67 30.00
N LEU A 556 -13.47 -4.80 29.49
CA LEU A 556 -13.81 -6.14 30.02
C LEU A 556 -12.61 -6.93 30.56
N ALA A 557 -11.41 -6.70 30.03
CA ALA A 557 -10.24 -7.47 30.48
C ALA A 557 -9.57 -6.82 31.70
N ASP A 558 -9.43 -7.57 32.79
CA ASP A 558 -8.82 -7.15 34.04
C ASP A 558 -7.30 -7.39 34.01
N LEU A 559 -6.59 -6.67 33.15
CA LEU A 559 -5.16 -6.88 32.89
C LEU A 559 -4.29 -5.74 33.45
N LYS A 560 -3.13 -6.10 34.01
CA LYS A 560 -2.04 -5.15 34.29
C LYS A 560 -1.77 -4.34 33.03
N PRO A 561 -1.54 -3.02 33.13
CA PRO A 561 -1.15 -2.29 34.35
C PRO A 561 -2.29 -1.69 35.18
N SER A 562 -3.52 -1.68 34.65
CA SER A 562 -4.68 -1.10 35.34
C SER A 562 -5.46 -2.12 36.17
N GLY A 563 -5.35 -3.39 35.80
CA GLY A 563 -6.01 -4.53 36.44
C GLY A 563 -5.06 -5.47 37.18
N ARG A 564 -5.55 -6.67 37.49
CA ARG A 564 -4.88 -7.67 38.34
C ARG A 564 -4.04 -8.70 37.58
N PHE A 565 -4.52 -9.15 36.42
CA PHE A 565 -4.00 -10.34 35.74
C PHE A 565 -2.98 -10.00 34.65
N VAL A 566 -2.24 -11.00 34.18
CA VAL A 566 -1.28 -10.87 33.07
C VAL A 566 -1.69 -11.72 31.86
N ALA A 567 -0.97 -11.61 30.74
CA ALA A 567 -1.33 -12.29 29.50
C ALA A 567 -1.39 -13.83 29.62
N THR A 568 -0.59 -14.45 30.50
CA THR A 568 -0.68 -15.89 30.78
C THR A 568 -2.01 -16.29 31.42
N ASP A 569 -2.62 -15.41 32.20
CA ASP A 569 -3.92 -15.66 32.82
C ASP A 569 -5.04 -15.49 31.80
N LEU A 570 -4.92 -14.51 30.90
CA LEU A 570 -5.84 -14.38 29.76
C LEU A 570 -5.84 -15.64 28.90
N HIS A 571 -4.66 -16.22 28.65
CA HIS A 571 -4.56 -17.50 27.95
C HIS A 571 -5.30 -18.61 28.68
N LYS A 572 -5.07 -18.76 29.99
CA LYS A 572 -5.76 -19.74 30.83
C LYS A 572 -7.26 -19.52 30.86
N ALA A 573 -7.74 -18.27 30.74
CA ALA A 573 -9.14 -17.89 30.72
C ALA A 573 -9.85 -18.11 29.35
N GLY A 574 -9.16 -18.69 28.36
CA GLY A 574 -9.70 -18.97 27.02
C GLY A 574 -9.21 -18.02 25.92
N GLY A 575 -8.35 -17.06 26.27
CA GLY A 575 -7.62 -16.21 25.33
C GLY A 575 -8.48 -15.25 24.51
N MET A 576 -7.94 -14.84 23.37
CA MET A 576 -8.57 -13.81 22.52
C MET A 576 -9.91 -14.21 21.92
N ARG A 577 -10.19 -15.52 21.77
CA ARG A 577 -11.52 -15.96 21.28
C ARG A 577 -12.63 -15.60 22.24
N VAL A 578 -12.40 -15.67 23.56
CA VAL A 578 -13.39 -15.24 24.56
C VAL A 578 -13.66 -13.74 24.43
N LEU A 579 -12.62 -12.92 24.24
CA LEU A 579 -12.78 -11.49 24.00
C LEU A 579 -13.53 -11.20 22.69
N ALA A 580 -13.18 -11.89 21.59
CA ALA A 580 -13.89 -11.74 20.32
C ALA A 580 -15.37 -12.10 20.47
N LYS A 581 -15.68 -13.19 21.19
CA LYS A 581 -17.06 -13.55 21.52
C LYS A 581 -17.79 -12.46 22.29
N ARG A 582 -17.17 -11.89 23.33
CA ARG A 582 -17.78 -10.79 24.11
C ARG A 582 -18.07 -9.57 23.25
N LEU A 583 -17.15 -9.20 22.36
CA LEU A 583 -17.35 -8.07 21.45
C LEU A 583 -18.42 -8.35 20.39
N ALA A 584 -18.53 -9.59 19.92
CA ALA A 584 -19.61 -10.03 19.03
C ALA A 584 -20.98 -9.99 19.73
N ASP A 585 -21.07 -10.54 20.95
CA ASP A 585 -22.29 -10.54 21.76
C ASP A 585 -22.75 -9.10 22.11
N ALA A 586 -21.80 -8.16 22.25
CA ALA A 586 -22.08 -6.75 22.45
C ALA A 586 -22.45 -5.99 21.15
N GLY A 587 -22.38 -6.62 19.98
CA GLY A 587 -22.69 -6.00 18.69
C GLY A 587 -21.67 -4.97 18.21
N VAL A 588 -20.44 -4.98 18.74
CA VAL A 588 -19.37 -4.01 18.42
C VAL A 588 -18.22 -4.63 17.62
N LEU A 589 -18.32 -5.92 17.30
CA LEU A 589 -17.42 -6.63 16.40
C LEU A 589 -18.00 -6.70 14.99
N HIS A 590 -17.21 -6.31 13.99
CA HIS A 590 -17.51 -6.56 12.57
C HIS A 590 -17.24 -8.03 12.24
N THR A 591 -18.21 -8.89 12.52
CA THR A 591 -18.09 -10.35 12.51
C THR A 591 -17.71 -10.96 11.16
N SER A 592 -18.01 -10.30 10.04
CA SER A 592 -17.69 -10.76 8.69
C SER A 592 -16.24 -10.51 8.26
N SER A 593 -15.43 -9.84 9.08
CA SER A 593 -14.04 -9.52 8.72
C SER A 593 -13.23 -10.80 8.50
N PRO A 594 -12.51 -10.93 7.37
CA PRO A 594 -11.74 -12.13 7.06
C PRO A 594 -10.50 -12.26 7.96
N THR A 595 -10.03 -13.48 8.15
CA THR A 595 -8.79 -13.77 8.88
C THR A 595 -7.90 -14.70 8.06
N VAL A 596 -6.62 -14.80 8.43
CA VAL A 596 -5.66 -15.71 7.79
C VAL A 596 -6.12 -17.16 7.82
N SER A 597 -6.94 -17.59 8.78
CA SER A 597 -7.39 -18.99 8.85
C SER A 597 -8.38 -19.39 7.74
N GLY A 598 -8.89 -18.40 6.98
CA GLY A 598 -9.98 -18.58 6.02
C GLY A 598 -11.37 -18.46 6.64
N ARG A 599 -11.46 -18.38 7.98
CA ARG A 599 -12.69 -18.04 8.70
C ARG A 599 -12.84 -16.52 8.85
N THR A 600 -14.07 -16.09 9.03
CA THR A 600 -14.37 -14.74 9.54
C THR A 600 -14.07 -14.65 11.04
N ILE A 601 -13.85 -13.44 11.54
CA ILE A 601 -13.59 -13.22 12.97
C ILE A 601 -14.79 -13.63 13.85
N GLY A 602 -16.02 -13.55 13.33
CA GLY A 602 -17.22 -14.03 14.01
C GLY A 602 -17.25 -15.55 14.14
N GLU A 603 -16.80 -16.28 13.12
CA GLU A 603 -16.63 -17.73 13.20
C GLU A 603 -15.51 -18.12 14.18
N GLU A 604 -14.40 -17.38 14.22
CA GLU A 604 -13.37 -17.59 15.24
C GLU A 604 -13.89 -17.33 16.67
N ALA A 605 -14.73 -16.30 16.84
CA ALA A 605 -15.38 -15.98 18.11
C ALA A 605 -16.35 -17.09 18.56
N ALA A 606 -17.05 -17.74 17.62
CA ALA A 606 -17.94 -18.86 17.92
C ALA A 606 -17.20 -20.10 18.45
N LEU A 607 -15.88 -20.21 18.21
CA LEU A 607 -15.02 -21.28 18.74
C LEU A 607 -14.48 -21.00 20.15
N ALA A 608 -14.92 -19.92 20.80
CA ALA A 608 -14.49 -19.60 22.15
C ALA A 608 -14.88 -20.70 23.14
N SER A 609 -13.92 -21.12 23.97
CA SER A 609 -14.14 -21.99 25.11
C SER A 609 -13.75 -21.22 26.37
N GLU A 610 -14.74 -21.02 27.25
CA GLU A 610 -14.58 -20.26 28.48
C GLU A 610 -14.53 -21.21 29.67
N PRO A 611 -13.40 -21.27 30.41
CA PRO A 611 -13.31 -22.04 31.63
C PRO A 611 -14.27 -21.53 32.70
N PRO A 612 -14.96 -22.42 33.43
CA PRO A 612 -15.86 -22.01 34.50
C PRO A 612 -15.15 -21.16 35.56
N GLY A 613 -15.76 -20.01 35.90
CA GLY A 613 -15.28 -19.16 36.99
C GLY A 613 -14.04 -18.32 36.68
N GLN A 614 -13.59 -18.23 35.43
CA GLN A 614 -12.52 -17.30 35.08
C GLN A 614 -12.92 -15.85 35.40
N GLU A 615 -11.98 -15.05 35.91
CA GLU A 615 -12.22 -13.65 36.30
C GLU A 615 -11.53 -12.63 35.37
N VAL A 616 -10.73 -13.11 34.42
CA VAL A 616 -9.84 -12.26 33.60
C VAL A 616 -10.62 -11.46 32.57
N VAL A 617 -11.61 -12.08 31.93
CA VAL A 617 -12.52 -11.44 30.96
C VAL A 617 -13.90 -11.33 31.57
N ARG A 618 -14.26 -10.12 32.01
CA ARG A 618 -15.53 -9.87 32.71
C ARG A 618 -16.74 -10.07 31.77
N PRO A 619 -17.91 -10.45 32.32
CA PRO A 619 -19.13 -10.55 31.54
C PRO A 619 -19.66 -9.15 31.16
N LEU A 620 -20.45 -9.06 30.09
CA LEU A 620 -21.04 -7.79 29.63
C LEU A 620 -21.97 -7.14 30.65
N SER A 621 -22.55 -7.94 31.56
CA SER A 621 -23.41 -7.46 32.65
C SER A 621 -22.64 -6.78 33.79
N ASP A 622 -21.33 -6.97 33.87
CA ASP A 622 -20.47 -6.46 34.94
C ASP A 622 -19.11 -6.02 34.37
N PRO A 623 -19.10 -5.01 33.45
CA PRO A 623 -17.87 -4.50 32.88
C PRO A 623 -17.09 -3.67 33.90
N ILE A 624 -15.78 -3.55 33.72
CA ILE A 624 -14.94 -2.67 34.54
C ILE A 624 -15.34 -1.21 34.31
N GLN A 625 -15.56 -0.85 33.05
CA GLN A 625 -16.13 0.42 32.61
C GLN A 625 -17.05 0.20 31.42
N THR A 626 -18.12 0.99 31.33
CA THR A 626 -19.11 0.90 30.25
C THR A 626 -18.59 1.41 28.90
N THR A 627 -17.44 2.09 28.90
CA THR A 627 -16.74 2.59 27.70
C THR A 627 -15.27 2.21 27.77
N GLY A 628 -14.58 2.32 26.64
CA GLY A 628 -13.20 1.87 26.48
C GLY A 628 -12.19 2.78 27.17
N GLY A 629 -11.02 2.22 27.48
CA GLY A 629 -9.95 2.93 28.19
C GLY A 629 -9.09 3.87 27.35
N LEU A 630 -9.48 4.21 26.12
CA LEU A 630 -8.72 5.11 25.23
C LEU A 630 -9.55 6.32 24.83
N VAL A 631 -8.96 7.52 24.97
CA VAL A 631 -9.60 8.78 24.61
C VAL A 631 -8.63 9.66 23.83
N ILE A 632 -9.12 10.23 22.73
CA ILE A 632 -8.42 11.26 21.96
C ILE A 632 -8.91 12.63 22.44
N LEU A 633 -7.95 13.48 22.81
CA LEU A 633 -8.17 14.87 23.21
C LEU A 633 -7.82 15.81 22.06
N ARG A 634 -8.54 16.92 21.94
CA ARG A 634 -8.22 18.03 21.03
C ARG A 634 -8.28 19.37 21.75
N GLY A 635 -7.70 20.41 21.19
CA GLY A 635 -7.89 21.77 21.66
C GLY A 635 -6.79 22.69 21.17
N ASN A 636 -6.68 23.89 21.77
CA ASN A 636 -5.67 24.85 21.33
C ASN A 636 -4.23 24.42 21.66
N LEU A 637 -4.05 23.45 22.56
CA LEU A 637 -2.74 22.86 22.85
C LEU A 637 -2.42 21.68 21.90
N ALA A 638 -3.38 20.78 21.70
CA ALA A 638 -3.26 19.64 20.78
C ALA A 638 -4.25 19.74 19.63
N HIS A 639 -3.89 20.50 18.59
CA HIS A 639 -4.77 20.77 17.44
C HIS A 639 -5.06 19.48 16.64
N ASP A 640 -4.02 18.73 16.30
CA ASP A 640 -4.12 17.52 15.49
C ASP A 640 -4.53 16.31 16.35
N GLY A 641 -4.41 16.44 17.67
CA GLY A 641 -4.91 15.52 18.67
C GLY A 641 -3.82 15.07 19.64
N ALA A 642 -4.26 14.50 20.77
CA ALA A 642 -3.42 13.85 21.76
C ALA A 642 -4.14 12.62 22.31
N VAL A 643 -3.41 11.69 22.92
CA VAL A 643 -3.95 10.41 23.39
C VAL A 643 -3.79 10.30 24.90
N VAL A 644 -4.85 9.90 25.58
CA VAL A 644 -4.85 9.57 27.00
C VAL A 644 -5.49 8.21 27.23
N LYS A 645 -4.92 7.45 28.16
CA LYS A 645 -5.49 6.20 28.64
C LYS A 645 -6.29 6.46 29.91
N MET A 646 -7.50 5.94 29.96
CA MET A 646 -8.39 5.98 31.12
C MET A 646 -8.42 4.62 31.80
N GLY A 647 -8.11 4.59 33.10
CA GLY A 647 -8.36 3.45 33.96
C GLY A 647 -9.60 3.66 34.84
N GLY A 648 -10.02 2.60 35.54
CA GLY A 648 -11.18 2.61 36.45
C GLY A 648 -11.17 3.72 37.51
N HIS A 649 -9.99 4.15 37.94
CA HIS A 649 -9.79 5.12 39.03
C HIS A 649 -9.20 6.46 38.55
N THR A 650 -9.01 6.64 37.25
CA THR A 650 -8.36 7.85 36.71
C THR A 650 -9.34 9.03 36.77
N ARG A 651 -8.90 10.15 37.36
CA ARG A 651 -9.70 11.39 37.37
C ARG A 651 -9.96 11.89 35.95
N PRO A 652 -11.20 12.29 35.60
CA PRO A 652 -11.55 12.70 34.24
C PRO A 652 -11.10 14.13 33.91
N THR A 653 -10.80 14.96 34.91
CA THR A 653 -10.43 16.36 34.73
C THR A 653 -9.25 16.74 35.60
N HIS A 654 -8.44 17.66 35.09
CA HIS A 654 -7.36 18.29 35.84
C HIS A 654 -7.08 19.68 35.28
N ARG A 655 -6.89 20.65 36.16
CA ARG A 655 -6.59 22.04 35.80
C ARG A 655 -5.53 22.58 36.75
N GLY A 656 -4.42 23.07 36.22
CA GLY A 656 -3.26 23.42 37.02
C GLY A 656 -2.22 24.28 36.29
N PRO A 657 -1.31 24.92 37.02
CA PRO A 657 -0.20 25.65 36.42
C PRO A 657 0.81 24.69 35.78
N ALA A 658 1.34 25.09 34.62
CA ALA A 658 2.33 24.32 33.88
C ALA A 658 3.70 24.35 34.57
N ARG A 659 4.38 23.20 34.57
CA ARG A 659 5.81 23.04 34.86
C ARG A 659 6.48 22.49 33.60
N VAL A 660 7.25 23.30 32.90
CA VAL A 660 7.70 23.04 31.53
C VAL A 660 9.15 22.58 31.51
N PHE A 661 9.40 21.45 30.84
CA PHE A 661 10.70 20.82 30.75
C PHE A 661 11.06 20.46 29.31
N ASP A 662 12.31 20.72 28.94
CA ASP A 662 12.86 20.43 27.62
C ASP A 662 13.59 19.08 27.67
N GLY A 663 12.80 18.01 27.66
CA GLY A 663 13.26 16.63 27.74
C GLY A 663 12.97 15.95 29.08
N GLU A 664 12.95 14.61 29.05
CA GLU A 664 12.62 13.76 30.20
C GLU A 664 13.55 13.98 31.40
N GLU A 665 14.84 14.16 31.14
CA GLU A 665 15.88 14.26 32.16
C GLU A 665 15.65 15.48 33.06
N ALA A 666 15.32 16.64 32.47
CA ALA A 666 15.03 17.86 33.23
C ALA A 666 13.77 17.74 34.09
N ALA A 667 12.77 16.99 33.62
CA ALA A 667 11.56 16.71 34.38
C ALA A 667 11.83 15.73 35.53
N PHE A 668 12.64 14.70 35.30
CA PHE A 668 13.05 13.73 36.33
C PHE A 668 13.81 14.42 37.47
N ASP A 669 14.80 15.28 37.14
CA ASP A 669 15.54 16.05 38.14
C ASP A 669 14.61 16.94 38.97
N ALA A 670 13.61 17.57 38.34
CA ALA A 670 12.64 18.41 39.04
C ALA A 670 11.76 17.64 40.03
N VAL A 671 11.46 16.38 39.77
CA VAL A 671 10.76 15.50 40.73
C VAL A 671 11.68 15.21 41.92
N GLY A 672 12.93 14.84 41.66
CA GLY A 672 13.92 14.56 42.72
C GLY A 672 14.22 15.77 43.61
N ASP A 673 14.25 16.97 43.03
CA ASP A 673 14.45 18.23 43.75
C ASP A 673 13.22 18.71 44.53
N GLY A 674 12.07 18.03 44.41
CA GLY A 674 10.81 18.47 45.03
C GLY A 674 10.23 19.76 44.41
N ARG A 675 10.51 20.03 43.13
CA ARG A 675 10.02 21.23 42.41
C ARG A 675 8.60 21.06 41.82
N ILE A 676 8.07 19.84 41.84
CA ILE A 676 6.71 19.51 41.37
C ILE A 676 5.78 19.39 42.56
N HIS A 677 4.62 20.05 42.49
CA HIS A 677 3.62 20.04 43.56
C HIS A 677 2.29 19.44 43.11
N ALA A 678 1.50 18.98 44.06
CA ALA A 678 0.13 18.53 43.81
C ALA A 678 -0.68 19.65 43.11
N GLY A 679 -1.39 19.29 42.04
CA GLY A 679 -2.12 20.24 41.20
C GLY A 679 -1.34 20.80 40.01
N ASP A 680 -0.03 20.56 39.90
CA ASP A 680 0.76 20.99 38.74
C ASP A 680 0.42 20.15 37.48
N VAL A 681 0.56 20.78 36.31
CA VAL A 681 0.58 20.11 35.00
C VAL A 681 2.02 20.06 34.50
N VAL A 682 2.64 18.89 34.53
CA VAL A 682 4.01 18.69 34.07
C VAL A 682 4.02 18.55 32.55
N VAL A 683 4.69 19.46 31.86
CA VAL A 683 4.79 19.50 30.40
C VAL A 683 6.21 19.12 29.99
N ILE A 684 6.35 18.02 29.24
CA ILE A 684 7.65 17.55 28.74
C ILE A 684 7.64 17.67 27.22
N ARG A 685 8.44 18.57 26.67
CA ARG A 685 8.48 18.88 25.23
C ARG A 685 9.79 18.48 24.57
N TYR A 686 9.79 18.46 23.24
CA TYR A 686 10.91 18.00 22.41
C TYR A 686 11.24 16.52 22.62
N GLU A 687 10.22 15.73 22.90
CA GLU A 687 10.28 14.27 22.95
C GLU A 687 9.44 13.60 21.86
N GLY A 688 8.86 14.39 20.94
CA GLY A 688 8.12 13.91 19.77
C GLY A 688 8.97 13.21 18.70
N PRO A 689 8.35 12.81 17.57
CA PRO A 689 9.03 12.08 16.49
C PRO A 689 10.32 12.76 16.00
N ARG A 690 10.31 14.07 15.75
CA ARG A 690 11.48 14.84 15.30
C ARG A 690 12.30 15.38 16.48
N GLY A 691 11.64 15.86 17.53
CA GLY A 691 12.27 16.54 18.66
C GLY A 691 13.11 15.62 19.54
N GLY A 692 12.64 14.39 19.72
CA GLY A 692 13.38 13.35 20.44
C GLY A 692 14.78 13.19 19.83
N PRO A 693 14.94 12.78 18.57
CA PRO A 693 13.96 12.12 17.71
C PRO A 693 13.61 10.71 18.22
N GLY A 694 12.61 10.10 17.59
CA GLY A 694 12.19 8.72 17.88
C GLY A 694 11.07 8.60 18.92
N MET A 695 10.41 9.71 19.25
CA MET A 695 9.22 9.77 20.09
C MET A 695 9.36 8.90 21.36
N ARG A 696 10.21 9.29 22.32
CA ARG A 696 10.60 8.40 23.43
C ARG A 696 9.40 7.94 24.25
N GLU A 697 9.50 6.71 24.77
CA GLU A 697 8.56 6.18 25.75
C GLU A 697 9.11 6.43 27.16
N MET A 698 8.52 7.39 27.86
CA MET A 698 8.97 7.85 29.17
C MET A 698 8.29 7.04 30.26
N LEU A 699 9.10 6.48 31.17
CA LEU A 699 8.66 5.72 32.35
C LEU A 699 9.39 6.17 33.62
N ALA A 700 10.63 6.66 33.49
CA ALA A 700 11.43 7.04 34.66
C ALA A 700 10.76 8.20 35.41
N VAL A 701 10.34 9.25 34.70
CA VAL A 701 9.65 10.40 35.29
C VAL A 701 8.29 10.03 35.90
N THR A 702 7.56 9.11 35.27
CA THR A 702 6.24 8.70 35.77
C THR A 702 6.36 7.83 37.02
N ALA A 703 7.32 6.91 37.05
CA ALA A 703 7.65 6.12 38.23
C ALA A 703 8.14 7.01 39.39
N ALA A 704 8.97 8.02 39.10
CA ALA A 704 9.44 8.98 40.10
C ALA A 704 8.28 9.77 40.73
N LEU A 705 7.33 10.26 39.93
CA LEU A 705 6.13 10.95 40.43
C LEU A 705 5.27 10.06 41.32
N VAL A 706 5.10 8.78 40.96
CA VAL A 706 4.38 7.81 41.79
C VAL A 706 5.13 7.57 43.09
N GLY A 707 6.46 7.38 43.04
CA GLY A 707 7.31 7.21 44.23
C GLY A 707 7.28 8.42 45.17
N ALA A 708 7.15 9.63 44.62
CA ALA A 708 6.98 10.87 45.37
C ALA A 708 5.55 11.10 45.91
N GLY A 709 4.61 10.18 45.66
CA GLY A 709 3.21 10.31 46.09
C GLY A 709 2.37 11.31 45.29
N LEU A 710 2.84 11.73 44.11
CA LEU A 710 2.20 12.75 43.27
C LEU A 710 1.35 12.16 42.12
N GLY A 711 1.42 10.85 41.86
CA GLY A 711 0.80 10.21 40.69
C GLY A 711 -0.70 10.51 40.49
N GLU A 712 -1.48 10.63 41.57
CA GLU A 712 -2.92 10.92 41.52
C GLU A 712 -3.26 12.41 41.65
N SER A 713 -2.26 13.28 41.84
CA SER A 713 -2.46 14.71 42.07
C SER A 713 -1.86 15.62 41.00
N VAL A 714 -1.03 15.10 40.07
CA VAL A 714 -0.46 15.86 38.93
C VAL A 714 -0.88 15.26 37.60
N ALA A 715 -0.96 16.08 36.55
CA ALA A 715 -1.14 15.59 35.17
C ALA A 715 0.17 15.74 34.38
N LEU A 716 0.40 14.87 33.40
CA LEU A 716 1.51 14.99 32.45
C LEU A 716 0.99 15.24 31.04
N VAL A 717 1.69 16.11 30.30
CA VAL A 717 1.44 16.38 28.87
C VAL A 717 2.76 16.33 28.12
N THR A 718 2.81 15.62 26.99
CA THR A 718 4.02 15.51 26.17
C THR A 718 3.71 15.30 24.69
N ASP A 719 4.62 15.80 23.84
CA ASP A 719 4.69 15.43 22.42
C ASP A 719 5.33 14.04 22.18
N GLY A 720 5.96 13.46 23.21
CA GLY A 720 6.47 12.08 23.24
C GLY A 720 5.40 11.03 23.58
N ARG A 721 5.83 9.92 24.18
CA ARG A 721 4.96 8.81 24.61
C ARG A 721 5.18 8.49 26.08
N PHE A 722 4.16 7.96 26.75
CA PHE A 722 4.30 7.40 28.09
C PHE A 722 4.22 5.89 28.01
N SER A 723 4.98 5.22 28.89
CA SER A 723 4.92 3.77 28.96
C SER A 723 3.53 3.30 29.34
N GLY A 724 3.10 2.20 28.69
CA GLY A 724 1.84 1.54 29.01
C GLY A 724 1.68 1.22 30.50
N ALA A 725 2.78 1.03 31.24
CA ALA A 725 2.83 0.73 32.68
C ALA A 725 2.45 1.90 33.61
N THR A 726 2.26 3.10 33.07
CA THR A 726 2.03 4.31 33.87
C THR A 726 0.60 4.38 34.43
N ARG A 727 0.45 4.93 35.64
CA ARG A 727 -0.83 5.28 36.28
C ARG A 727 -1.02 6.80 36.29
N GLY A 728 -2.26 7.27 36.44
CA GLY A 728 -2.61 8.69 36.49
C GLY A 728 -3.02 9.27 35.13
N LEU A 729 -3.20 10.61 35.09
CA LEU A 729 -3.68 11.33 33.92
C LEU A 729 -2.51 11.79 33.05
N MET A 730 -2.11 10.93 32.11
CA MET A 730 -0.91 11.12 31.28
C MET A 730 -1.29 11.25 29.81
N VAL A 731 -1.14 12.46 29.26
CA VAL A 731 -1.49 12.80 27.88
C VAL A 731 -0.22 12.76 27.03
N GLY A 732 -0.14 11.78 26.12
CA GLY A 732 0.95 11.66 25.16
C GLY A 732 0.51 12.03 23.75
N HIS A 733 1.46 12.00 22.82
CA HIS A 733 1.24 12.21 21.39
C HIS A 733 0.66 13.59 21.06
N ASP A 734 0.93 14.61 21.87
CA ASP A 734 0.50 15.97 21.54
C ASP A 734 1.03 16.37 20.16
N ALA A 735 0.10 16.66 19.26
CA ALA A 735 0.36 16.98 17.87
C ALA A 735 -0.29 18.33 17.47
N PRO A 736 0.43 19.20 16.73
CA PRO A 736 1.82 19.03 16.27
C PRO A 736 2.86 19.04 17.41
N GLU A 737 3.97 18.32 17.24
CA GLU A 737 5.04 18.26 18.26
C GLU A 737 5.78 19.60 18.42
N ALA A 738 6.50 19.79 19.52
CA ALA A 738 7.22 21.03 19.79
C ALA A 738 8.28 21.34 18.73
N ALA A 739 9.02 20.33 18.27
CA ALA A 739 10.07 20.49 17.25
C ALA A 739 9.52 20.86 15.86
N ALA A 740 8.21 20.70 15.64
CA ALA A 740 7.51 21.12 14.43
C ALA A 740 6.78 22.46 14.60
N GLY A 741 7.00 23.16 15.72
CA GLY A 741 6.34 24.44 16.02
C GLY A 741 4.90 24.29 16.48
N GLY A 742 4.53 23.14 17.06
CA GLY A 742 3.21 22.96 17.66
C GLY A 742 2.98 23.82 18.90
N PRO A 743 1.72 24.03 19.32
CA PRO A 743 1.38 24.92 20.45
C PRO A 743 2.10 24.59 21.76
N ILE A 744 2.40 23.31 22.01
CA ILE A 744 3.19 22.86 23.17
C ILE A 744 4.59 23.52 23.26
N ALA A 745 5.17 23.97 22.15
CA ALA A 745 6.44 24.72 22.15
C ALA A 745 6.32 26.12 22.78
N ALA A 746 5.12 26.71 22.81
CA ALA A 746 4.86 28.07 23.30
C ALA A 746 4.40 28.13 24.77
N VAL A 747 4.17 26.97 25.40
CA VAL A 747 3.83 26.89 26.83
C VAL A 747 5.00 27.37 27.67
N ARG A 748 4.70 28.15 28.71
CA ARG A 748 5.66 28.66 29.70
C ARG A 748 5.24 28.22 31.11
N ASP A 749 6.20 28.19 32.01
CA ASP A 749 5.93 27.94 33.43
C ASP A 749 4.84 28.87 33.96
N GLY A 750 3.88 28.29 34.70
CA GLY A 750 2.76 29.00 35.30
C GLY A 750 1.54 29.21 34.39
N ASP A 751 1.64 28.98 33.08
CA ASP A 751 0.44 28.97 32.22
C ASP A 751 -0.55 27.92 32.73
N VAL A 752 -1.85 28.24 32.77
CA VAL A 752 -2.83 27.27 33.24
C VAL A 752 -3.21 26.32 32.11
N ILE A 753 -3.10 25.01 32.35
CA ILE A 753 -3.52 23.96 31.41
C ILE A 753 -4.72 23.23 31.99
N THR A 754 -5.71 22.98 31.13
CA THR A 754 -6.87 22.16 31.42
C THR A 754 -6.83 20.89 30.56
N VAL A 755 -6.83 19.73 31.24
CA VAL A 755 -7.07 18.41 30.67
C VAL A 755 -8.47 17.99 31.08
N ASP A 756 -9.38 17.86 30.11
CA ASP A 756 -10.77 17.46 30.35
C ASP A 756 -11.14 16.31 29.40
N VAL A 757 -11.13 15.09 29.94
CA VAL A 757 -11.46 13.87 29.20
C VAL A 757 -12.94 13.81 28.85
N THR A 758 -13.80 14.39 29.70
CA THR A 758 -15.27 14.38 29.50
C THR A 758 -15.66 15.20 28.28
N SER A 759 -15.09 16.40 28.14
CA SER A 759 -15.28 17.24 26.94
C SER A 759 -14.25 16.96 25.83
N ARG A 760 -13.35 15.99 26.03
CA ARG A 760 -12.26 15.60 25.12
C ARG A 760 -11.35 16.78 24.75
N ARG A 761 -11.08 17.65 25.73
CA ARG A 761 -10.38 18.91 25.57
C ARG A 761 -9.00 18.89 26.24
N LEU A 762 -7.99 19.32 25.50
CA LEU A 762 -6.67 19.67 26.02
C LEU A 762 -6.36 21.13 25.64
N ALA A 763 -6.26 22.01 26.63
CA ALA A 763 -6.13 23.44 26.38
C ALA A 763 -5.18 24.16 27.33
N VAL A 764 -4.51 25.18 26.79
CA VAL A 764 -3.77 26.18 27.58
C VAL A 764 -4.58 27.48 27.64
N GLU A 765 -4.77 28.03 28.84
CA GLU A 765 -5.62 29.19 29.11
C GLU A 765 -4.89 30.52 28.88
N ILE A 766 -4.36 30.67 27.67
CA ILE A 766 -3.86 31.93 27.13
C ILE A 766 -4.66 32.29 25.88
N THR A 767 -4.67 33.57 25.50
CA THR A 767 -5.39 34.00 24.29
C THR A 767 -4.70 33.48 23.02
N ASP A 768 -5.47 33.23 21.96
CA ASP A 768 -4.92 32.83 20.65
C ASP A 768 -3.93 33.86 20.08
N THR A 769 -4.09 35.13 20.46
CA THR A 769 -3.14 36.20 20.08
C THR A 769 -1.80 36.02 20.79
N GLU A 770 -1.81 35.75 22.10
CA GLU A 770 -0.59 35.48 22.87
C GLU A 770 0.09 34.19 22.38
N LEU A 771 -0.67 33.11 22.20
CA LEU A 771 -0.14 31.83 21.70
C LEU A 771 0.54 32.00 20.34
N ARG A 772 -0.10 32.69 19.39
CA ARG A 772 0.48 33.00 18.08
C ARG A 772 1.72 33.90 18.17
N ALA A 773 1.71 34.91 19.05
CA ALA A 773 2.86 35.78 19.25
C ALA A 773 4.08 35.01 19.78
N ARG A 774 3.85 34.08 20.74
CA ARG A 774 4.91 33.20 21.25
C ARG A 774 5.45 32.25 20.20
N LEU A 775 4.58 31.64 19.38
CA LEU A 775 4.99 30.77 18.27
C LEU A 775 5.74 31.53 17.18
N ALA A 776 5.35 32.78 16.87
CA ALA A 776 6.06 33.61 15.91
C ALA A 776 7.48 33.98 16.35
N ALA A 777 7.73 34.03 17.67
CA ALA A 777 9.05 34.26 18.26
C ALA A 777 9.84 32.97 18.50
N TRP A 778 9.22 31.80 18.33
CA TRP A 778 9.86 30.51 18.56
C TRP A 778 10.85 30.18 17.44
N GLN A 779 11.99 29.61 17.83
CA GLN A 779 12.98 29.08 16.91
C GLN A 779 13.16 27.58 17.17
N PRO A 780 13.15 26.74 16.11
CA PRO A 780 13.38 25.32 16.28
C PRO A 780 14.76 25.05 16.88
N PRO A 781 14.88 24.15 17.87
CA PRO A 781 16.18 23.75 18.37
C PRO A 781 17.00 23.06 17.26
N PRO A 782 18.34 23.12 17.31
CA PRO A 782 19.17 22.42 16.34
C PRO A 782 18.90 20.90 16.41
N PRO A 783 18.96 20.18 15.28
CA PRO A 783 18.76 18.73 15.27
C PRO A 783 19.75 18.04 16.20
N ARG A 784 19.26 17.19 17.12
CA ARG A 784 20.12 16.44 18.05
C ARG A 784 21.09 15.50 17.32
N PHE A 785 20.68 14.99 16.17
CA PHE A 785 21.50 14.15 15.30
C PHE A 785 21.54 14.72 13.89
N GLN A 786 22.74 14.93 13.35
CA GLN A 786 22.93 15.49 11.99
C GLN A 786 23.14 14.39 10.93
N THR A 787 23.62 13.22 11.35
CA THR A 787 23.93 12.07 10.47
C THR A 787 23.33 10.77 11.01
N GLY A 788 23.42 9.70 10.23
CA GLY A 788 22.98 8.37 10.65
C GLY A 788 21.45 8.16 10.63
N VAL A 789 21.02 7.06 11.24
CA VAL A 789 19.62 6.60 11.21
C VAL A 789 18.66 7.61 11.87
N MET A 790 19.06 8.20 13.00
CA MET A 790 18.26 9.19 13.72
C MET A 790 18.02 10.45 12.89
N ALA A 791 19.04 10.93 12.18
CA ALA A 791 18.91 12.10 11.31
C ALA A 791 18.04 11.81 10.08
N LYS A 792 18.12 10.60 9.51
CA LYS A 792 17.22 10.18 8.42
C LYS A 792 15.77 10.15 8.89
N TYR A 793 15.51 9.52 10.03
CA TYR A 793 14.18 9.47 10.64
C TYR A 793 13.61 10.86 10.90
N ALA A 794 14.34 11.73 11.59
CA ALA A 794 13.88 13.08 11.93
C ALA A 794 13.58 13.95 10.70
N ARG A 795 14.20 13.68 9.54
CA ARG A 795 13.89 14.38 8.28
C ARG A 795 12.58 13.90 7.67
N LEU A 796 12.36 12.59 7.65
CA LEU A 796 11.27 11.95 6.91
C LEU A 796 9.97 11.79 7.70
N VAL A 797 10.06 11.65 9.03
CA VAL A 797 8.95 11.22 9.86
C VAL A 797 7.76 12.19 9.84
N SER A 798 6.55 11.66 9.71
CA SER A 798 5.30 12.42 9.81
C SER A 798 4.92 12.74 11.26
N SER A 799 3.86 13.54 11.44
CA SER A 799 3.24 13.74 12.75
C SER A 799 2.78 12.42 13.38
N ALA A 800 2.76 12.37 14.72
CA ALA A 800 2.19 11.26 15.49
C ALA A 800 0.69 11.06 15.20
N ALA A 801 -0.04 12.14 14.90
CA ALA A 801 -1.44 12.08 14.47
C ALA A 801 -1.64 11.35 13.12
N LEU A 802 -0.55 11.13 12.37
CA LEU A 802 -0.52 10.38 11.12
C LEU A 802 0.22 9.03 11.25
N GLY A 803 0.49 8.56 12.48
CA GLY A 803 1.18 7.31 12.74
C GLY A 803 2.71 7.39 12.78
N ALA A 804 3.29 8.59 12.69
CA ALA A 804 4.74 8.83 12.63
C ALA A 804 5.46 7.96 11.57
N VAL A 805 4.88 7.83 10.38
CA VAL A 805 5.43 7.07 9.24
C VAL A 805 6.56 7.82 8.55
N THR A 806 7.40 7.13 7.78
CA THR A 806 8.57 7.72 7.11
C THR A 806 8.55 7.72 5.57
N GLY A 807 7.47 7.25 4.94
CA GLY A 807 7.32 7.23 3.49
C GLY A 807 6.35 6.16 3.07
#